data_AF-A0AAN8XQX2-F1
#
_entry.id   AF-A0AAN8XQX2-F1
#
_cell.length_a   1.000
_cell.length_b   1.000
_cell.length_c   1.000
_cell.angle_alpha   90.00
_cell.angle_beta   90.00
_cell.angle_gamma   90.00
#
_symmetry.space_group_name_H-M   'P 1'
#
loop_
_entity.id
_entity.type
_entity.pdbx_description
1 polymer ?
#
loop_
_entity_poly.entity_id
_entity_poly.type
_entity_poly.pdbx_seq_one_letter_code
_entity_poly.pdbx_strand_id
1 'polypeptide(L)'
;MARRYDTRTTIFSPEGRLYQVEYAMEAISHAGTCLGILANDGILLAAEKRNINKLLDEVFFSEKIYQLNENMVCSVAGITSDANVLTGELRMIAQRYLLQYGESIPCEQLVSWLCDVKQAYTQYGGKRPFGVSILYMGWDKYYGYQLYQSDPSGNYGGWKATCIGNNSAAAVSNLKQEYKENGTTLKDAQALAIKVLSKTLDMAKLTPEKVEMATLVHDDAAKKTIIRILPAKEVEALISAYEKEQSEEEAKKKAAQAAAQSGHGILVSRLFQQKRIVGKISSRLFSTIAKETRLVKMSLLSLRFATSLAKTLPITVSQLSNTSVPAIQVANRKLHVSCSRRAAEISSILEEKILGASTKIDLEETGRVVSIGDGIARVYGLNNIQADEMVEFSSGLKGMALNLEPDNVGVVVFGNDKLIKEGDIVKRTGAIVDVPVGEELLGRVVDALGNAIDGKGAINTKTRFRVGIKAPGIIPRVSVKEPMQTGIKAVDSLVPIGRGQRELIIGDRQTGKTSVAIDAIINQKRYHEGGDEKLKLFCIYVAVGQKRSTVAQIVKKLSDTGADKYSVIVSATASDSAPLQYLAPYTGCAMGEFFRDNGKHALIIYDDLSKQAVAYRQLTLSPDAADQFQTDKVRLTVLIFSKTALAIDTIINQKRFNEAGDEKKKLYCIYVAIGQKRSTVAQIVKRLTDSGSMGYTIIVSATASDAAPLQYLAPYSGCAMGEFFRDSGRHALIIYDDLSKQAVAYRQMSLLLRRPPGREAYPGDVFYLHSRLLERAAKMSEAHGGGSLTALPVIETQAGDVSAYIPTNVISITDGQIFLETELFYKGIRPAINVGLSVSRVGSAAQTKAMKQVAGSMKLELAQYREVAAFAQFGSDLDAATQQLLNRGVRLTELLKQGQYVPMAIEEQVAVIYCGVRGHLDKLDPSKITAFEKDFLAHIKSSHSDLLATIAKENKISEDVDAKLKKIVTDFIGSFSS
;
A
#
# COMPACT_ATOMS: atom_id res chain seq x y z
N MET A 1 12.07 15.70 -28.18
CA MET A 1 12.08 17.19 -28.10
C MET A 1 12.94 17.61 -26.91
N ALA A 2 13.34 18.88 -26.79
CA ALA A 2 14.30 19.31 -25.78
C ALA A 2 13.74 19.22 -24.35
N ARG A 3 14.53 18.65 -23.41
CA ARG A 3 14.25 18.68 -21.96
C ARG A 3 14.32 20.14 -21.44
N ARG A 4 13.20 20.86 -21.51
CA ARG A 4 13.03 22.14 -20.78
C ARG A 4 12.44 21.82 -19.41
N TYR A 5 12.99 22.44 -18.36
CA TYR A 5 12.32 22.47 -17.06
C TYR A 5 10.97 23.18 -17.23
N ASP A 6 9.91 22.68 -16.58
CA ASP A 6 8.65 23.40 -16.53
C ASP A 6 8.84 24.73 -15.75
N THR A 7 8.00 25.71 -16.03
CA THR A 7 8.02 27.03 -15.40
C THR A 7 7.07 27.15 -14.20
N ARG A 8 6.24 26.13 -13.94
CA ARG A 8 5.20 26.12 -12.90
C ARG A 8 5.61 25.32 -11.67
N THR A 9 5.43 25.90 -10.48
CA THR A 9 5.67 25.25 -9.17
C THR A 9 4.47 24.50 -8.61
N THR A 10 3.49 24.16 -9.46
CA THR A 10 2.25 23.46 -9.08
C THR A 10 2.14 22.06 -9.71
N ILE A 11 3.24 21.52 -10.23
CA ILE A 11 3.28 20.22 -10.91
C ILE A 11 4.13 19.28 -10.06
N PHE A 12 3.54 18.14 -9.71
CA PHE A 12 4.11 17.16 -8.79
C PHE A 12 4.15 15.77 -9.44
N SER A 13 5.14 14.97 -9.06
CA SER A 13 5.26 13.56 -9.44
C SER A 13 4.19 12.69 -8.76
N PRO A 14 3.95 11.45 -9.23
CA PRO A 14 3.12 10.47 -8.53
C PRO A 14 3.56 10.23 -7.07
N GLU A 15 4.85 10.40 -6.79
CA GLU A 15 5.49 10.29 -5.48
C GLU A 15 5.24 11.54 -4.58
N GLY A 16 4.59 12.57 -5.11
CA GLY A 16 4.23 13.80 -4.39
C GLY A 16 5.34 14.85 -4.29
N ARG A 17 6.47 14.69 -4.98
CA ARG A 17 7.55 15.68 -5.03
C ARG A 17 7.30 16.66 -6.17
N LEU A 18 7.88 17.86 -6.13
CA LEU A 18 7.82 18.78 -7.28
C LEU A 18 8.46 18.12 -8.50
N TYR A 19 7.80 18.15 -9.66
CA TYR A 19 8.29 17.47 -10.86
C TYR A 19 9.63 18.06 -11.35
N GLN A 20 9.85 19.36 -11.11
CA GLN A 20 11.14 20.02 -11.31
C GLN A 20 12.28 19.43 -10.43
N VAL A 21 11.94 18.94 -9.24
CA VAL A 21 12.88 18.27 -8.32
C VAL A 21 13.18 16.85 -8.81
N GLU A 22 12.20 16.11 -9.34
CA GLU A 22 12.48 14.81 -9.96
C GLU A 22 13.39 14.95 -11.20
N TYR A 23 13.21 15.98 -12.04
CA TYR A 23 14.15 16.28 -13.13
C TYR A 23 15.58 16.55 -12.61
N ALA A 24 15.71 17.20 -11.45
CA ALA A 24 16.99 17.40 -10.79
C ALA A 24 17.57 16.09 -10.20
N MET A 25 16.73 15.22 -9.65
CA MET A 25 17.11 13.89 -9.14
C MET A 25 17.51 12.91 -10.25
N GLU A 26 16.89 12.98 -11.43
CA GLU A 26 17.30 12.20 -12.61
C GLU A 26 18.63 12.71 -13.20
N ALA A 27 18.95 14.00 -13.06
CA ALA A 27 20.30 14.50 -13.36
C ALA A 27 21.37 13.94 -12.39
N ILE A 28 20.97 13.49 -11.20
CA ILE A 28 21.84 12.87 -10.19
C ILE A 28 21.91 11.35 -10.37
N SER A 29 20.84 10.68 -10.81
CA SER A 29 20.85 9.24 -11.12
C SER A 29 21.89 8.89 -12.19
N HIS A 30 22.08 9.78 -13.18
CA HIS A 30 23.08 9.63 -14.24
C HIS A 30 24.51 10.07 -13.83
N ALA A 31 24.71 10.58 -12.62
CA ALA A 31 26.01 11.08 -12.15
C ALA A 31 26.87 9.99 -11.47
N GLY A 32 28.17 10.22 -11.39
CA GLY A 32 29.09 9.31 -10.68
C GLY A 32 28.73 9.11 -9.21
N THR A 33 28.86 7.88 -8.75
CA THR A 33 28.62 7.42 -7.37
C THR A 33 29.49 8.20 -6.38
N CYS A 34 28.89 8.77 -5.33
CA CYS A 34 29.62 9.44 -4.24
C CYS A 34 29.12 8.92 -2.89
N LEU A 35 30.01 8.44 -2.03
CA LEU A 35 29.69 7.89 -0.71
C LEU A 35 30.43 8.62 0.42
N GLY A 36 29.88 8.52 1.62
CA GLY A 36 30.49 9.02 2.85
C GLY A 36 30.37 8.03 4.00
N ILE A 37 31.41 7.92 4.82
CA ILE A 37 31.49 7.01 5.96
C ILE A 37 32.10 7.76 7.16
N LEU A 38 31.37 7.78 8.27
CA LEU A 38 31.81 8.27 9.57
C LEU A 38 32.55 7.14 10.31
N ALA A 39 33.80 7.36 10.69
CA ALA A 39 34.59 6.48 11.54
C ALA A 39 34.72 7.05 12.96
N ASN A 40 35.29 6.27 13.88
CA ASN A 40 35.53 6.73 15.26
C ASN A 40 36.65 7.80 15.33
N ASP A 41 37.66 7.66 14.48
CA ASP A 41 38.91 8.42 14.42
C ASP A 41 38.97 9.44 13.26
N GLY A 42 37.88 9.58 12.50
CA GLY A 42 37.80 10.51 11.36
C GLY A 42 36.56 10.33 10.51
N ILE A 43 36.55 10.95 9.34
CA ILE A 43 35.48 10.83 8.35
C ILE A 43 36.06 10.78 6.93
N LEU A 44 35.41 10.01 6.05
CA LEU A 44 35.83 9.77 4.68
C LEU A 44 34.71 10.13 3.69
N LEU A 45 35.07 10.82 2.61
CA LEU A 45 34.29 10.89 1.37
C LEU A 45 35.04 10.19 0.24
N ALA A 46 34.31 9.45 -0.60
CA ALA A 46 34.84 8.81 -1.81
C ALA A 46 33.90 9.02 -3.00
N ALA A 47 34.43 9.30 -4.18
CA ALA A 47 33.66 9.68 -5.37
C ALA A 47 34.21 9.10 -6.69
N GLU A 48 33.28 8.73 -7.57
CA GLU A 48 33.52 8.25 -8.93
C GLU A 48 33.77 9.41 -9.90
N LYS A 49 34.97 9.46 -10.49
CA LYS A 49 35.32 10.31 -11.62
C LYS A 49 35.00 9.60 -12.94
N ARG A 50 34.21 10.26 -13.79
CA ARG A 50 33.85 9.80 -15.15
C ARG A 50 34.66 10.56 -16.20
N ASN A 51 35.19 9.86 -17.21
CA ASN A 51 35.93 10.48 -18.31
C ASN A 51 35.01 11.28 -19.23
N ILE A 52 35.39 12.54 -19.49
CA ILE A 52 34.69 13.41 -20.45
C ILE A 52 35.28 13.18 -21.86
N ASN A 53 34.86 12.06 -22.46
CA ASN A 53 35.13 11.67 -23.86
C ASN A 53 36.60 11.29 -24.20
N LYS A 54 36.80 10.44 -25.21
CA LYS A 54 38.14 9.91 -25.62
C LYS A 54 38.83 10.74 -26.72
N LEU A 55 38.32 11.94 -26.99
CA LEU A 55 38.72 12.79 -28.14
C LEU A 55 39.25 14.17 -27.71
N LEU A 56 39.52 14.36 -26.42
CA LEU A 56 40.19 15.53 -25.86
C LEU A 56 41.58 15.08 -25.42
N ASP A 57 42.63 15.79 -25.87
CA ASP A 57 44.04 15.41 -25.63
C ASP A 57 44.50 15.63 -24.18
N GLU A 58 43.71 16.32 -23.36
CA GLU A 58 43.94 16.51 -21.93
C GLU A 58 42.75 15.94 -21.15
N VAL A 59 43.01 15.03 -20.21
CA VAL A 59 41.96 14.32 -19.46
C VAL A 59 41.45 15.20 -18.31
N PHE A 60 40.65 16.20 -18.64
CA PHE A 60 39.92 17.03 -17.67
C PHE A 60 38.82 16.22 -16.99
N PHE A 61 39.19 15.53 -15.90
CA PHE A 61 38.24 15.00 -14.94
C PHE A 61 37.45 16.14 -14.29
N SER A 62 36.13 15.99 -14.14
CA SER A 62 35.39 16.86 -13.22
C SER A 62 35.84 16.58 -11.79
N GLU A 63 36.29 17.59 -11.06
CA GLU A 63 36.44 17.52 -9.61
C GLU A 63 35.12 17.06 -8.97
N LYS A 64 35.20 16.17 -7.98
CA LYS A 64 34.04 15.65 -7.25
C LYS A 64 34.08 16.01 -5.78
N ILE A 65 35.26 16.23 -5.20
CA ILE A 65 35.44 16.65 -3.82
C ILE A 65 35.94 18.09 -3.76
N TYR A 66 35.24 18.94 -3.00
CA TYR A 66 35.48 20.38 -2.87
C TYR A 66 35.67 20.76 -1.41
N GLN A 67 36.82 21.32 -1.04
CA GLN A 67 37.00 21.93 0.28
C GLN A 67 36.15 23.21 0.41
N LEU A 68 35.47 23.39 1.53
CA LEU A 68 34.56 24.52 1.79
C LEU A 68 35.17 25.56 2.74
N ASN A 69 35.86 25.11 3.79
CA ASN A 69 36.62 25.92 4.73
C ASN A 69 37.71 25.03 5.40
N GLU A 70 38.32 25.45 6.50
CA GLU A 70 39.34 24.63 7.21
C GLU A 70 38.77 23.37 7.89
N ASN A 71 37.46 23.33 8.17
CA ASN A 71 36.78 22.31 8.96
C ASN A 71 35.76 21.47 8.16
N MET A 72 35.54 21.75 6.87
CA MET A 72 34.49 21.12 6.06
C MET A 72 34.89 20.90 4.59
N VAL A 73 34.43 19.78 4.05
CA VAL A 73 34.60 19.35 2.66
C VAL A 73 33.29 18.73 2.17
N CYS A 74 32.96 18.85 0.89
CA CYS A 74 31.81 18.16 0.32
C CYS A 74 32.13 17.39 -0.96
N SER A 75 31.36 16.32 -1.24
CA SER A 75 31.36 15.60 -2.51
C SER A 75 30.02 15.74 -3.25
N VAL A 76 30.06 15.85 -4.57
CA VAL A 76 28.89 16.29 -5.37
C VAL A 76 28.51 15.29 -6.47
N ALA A 77 27.26 14.84 -6.45
CA ALA A 77 26.66 14.07 -7.53
C ALA A 77 25.59 14.92 -8.23
N GLY A 78 25.65 14.99 -9.57
CA GLY A 78 24.78 15.83 -10.39
C GLY A 78 25.54 16.74 -11.36
N ILE A 79 24.92 17.87 -11.70
CA ILE A 79 25.39 18.86 -12.69
C ILE A 79 26.56 19.70 -12.14
N THR A 80 27.72 19.63 -12.78
CA THR A 80 28.95 20.32 -12.33
C THR A 80 28.83 21.86 -12.26
N SER A 81 28.08 22.50 -13.16
CA SER A 81 27.87 23.96 -13.11
C SER A 81 27.13 24.40 -11.84
N ASP A 82 26.15 23.60 -11.43
CA ASP A 82 25.32 23.88 -10.26
C ASP A 82 26.13 23.63 -8.98
N ALA A 83 26.98 22.59 -8.98
CA ALA A 83 27.90 22.32 -7.88
C ALA A 83 28.92 23.45 -7.69
N ASN A 84 29.47 24.00 -8.79
CA ASN A 84 30.42 25.11 -8.72
C ASN A 84 29.77 26.40 -8.15
N VAL A 85 28.50 26.69 -8.50
CA VAL A 85 27.75 27.81 -7.91
C VAL A 85 27.51 27.58 -6.41
N LEU A 86 26.96 26.42 -6.05
CA LEU A 86 26.63 26.10 -4.66
C LEU A 86 27.86 26.03 -3.75
N THR A 87 28.99 25.51 -4.22
CA THR A 87 30.26 25.50 -3.47
C THR A 87 30.91 26.88 -3.37
N GLY A 88 30.71 27.75 -4.37
CA GLY A 88 31.06 29.16 -4.28
C GLY A 88 30.30 29.90 -3.17
N GLU A 89 28.97 29.76 -3.13
CA GLU A 89 28.13 30.33 -2.07
C GLU A 89 28.51 29.80 -0.67
N LEU A 90 28.70 28.48 -0.51
CA LEU A 90 29.17 27.87 0.73
C LEU A 90 30.48 28.49 1.24
N ARG A 91 31.47 28.68 0.35
CA ARG A 91 32.76 29.30 0.67
C ARG A 91 32.58 30.77 1.09
N MET A 92 31.74 31.54 0.39
CA MET A 92 31.45 32.94 0.75
C MET A 92 30.74 33.07 2.09
N ILE A 93 29.76 32.19 2.40
CA ILE A 93 29.04 32.18 3.68
C ILE A 93 29.99 31.82 4.82
N ALA A 94 30.79 30.76 4.66
CA ALA A 94 31.77 30.35 5.66
C ALA A 94 32.82 31.44 5.95
N GLN A 95 33.36 32.08 4.90
CA GLN A 95 34.34 33.17 5.07
C GLN A 95 33.71 34.41 5.70
N ARG A 96 32.47 34.76 5.36
CA ARG A 96 31.74 35.88 5.99
C ARG A 96 31.50 35.62 7.48
N TYR A 97 31.10 34.40 7.84
CA TYR A 97 30.90 34.01 9.24
C TYR A 97 32.22 34.10 10.03
N LEU A 98 33.31 33.57 9.48
CA LEU A 98 34.65 33.63 10.09
C LEU A 98 35.12 35.08 10.30
N LEU A 99 34.90 35.97 9.33
CA LEU A 99 35.21 37.40 9.45
C LEU A 99 34.32 38.13 10.47
N GLN A 100 33.07 37.70 10.68
CA GLN A 100 32.12 38.35 11.56
C GLN A 100 32.23 37.89 13.02
N TYR A 101 32.51 36.61 13.27
CA TYR A 101 32.47 35.99 14.59
C TYR A 101 33.83 35.49 15.09
N GLY A 102 34.87 35.49 14.26
CA GLY A 102 36.22 35.04 14.62
C GLY A 102 36.39 33.52 14.73
N GLU A 103 35.33 32.73 14.47
CA GLU A 103 35.38 31.27 14.44
C GLU A 103 34.68 30.66 13.21
N SER A 104 34.99 29.41 12.90
CA SER A 104 34.34 28.67 11.81
C SER A 104 32.86 28.42 12.11
N ILE A 105 32.01 28.57 11.09
CA ILE A 105 30.59 28.24 11.14
C ILE A 105 30.36 26.75 11.51
N PRO A 106 29.42 26.43 12.42
CA PRO A 106 29.03 25.04 12.74
C PRO A 106 28.57 24.25 11.51
N CYS A 107 28.81 22.93 11.53
CA CYS A 107 28.64 22.11 10.32
C CYS A 107 27.18 22.08 9.83
N GLU A 108 26.23 21.84 10.74
CA GLU A 108 24.80 21.84 10.39
C GLU A 108 24.32 23.20 9.88
N GLN A 109 24.77 24.30 10.50
CA GLN A 109 24.34 25.65 10.15
C GLN A 109 24.70 26.01 8.70
N LEU A 110 25.91 25.65 8.24
CA LEU A 110 26.33 25.88 6.86
C LEU A 110 25.55 25.00 5.86
N VAL A 111 25.18 23.77 6.25
CA VAL A 111 24.34 22.88 5.43
C VAL A 111 22.92 23.43 5.32
N SER A 112 22.29 23.82 6.44
CA SER A 112 20.93 24.37 6.48
C SER A 112 20.81 25.62 5.61
N TRP A 113 21.74 26.57 5.71
CA TRP A 113 21.73 27.80 4.90
C TRP A 113 21.70 27.52 3.39
N LEU A 114 22.46 26.52 2.91
CA LEU A 114 22.40 26.14 1.50
C LEU A 114 21.10 25.41 1.15
N CYS A 115 20.54 24.66 2.09
CA CYS A 115 19.29 23.95 1.90
C CYS A 115 18.10 24.91 1.80
N ASP A 116 18.10 26.01 2.56
CA ASP A 116 17.14 27.11 2.41
C ASP A 116 17.27 27.77 1.02
N VAL A 117 18.51 28.01 0.55
CA VAL A 117 18.76 28.52 -0.81
C VAL A 117 18.27 27.55 -1.89
N LYS A 118 18.50 26.23 -1.75
CA LYS A 118 17.95 25.20 -2.63
C LYS A 118 16.42 25.20 -2.62
N GLN A 119 15.80 25.24 -1.43
CA GLN A 119 14.35 25.25 -1.25
C GLN A 119 13.71 26.50 -1.89
N ALA A 120 14.35 27.67 -1.78
CA ALA A 120 13.89 28.89 -2.44
C ALA A 120 13.89 28.81 -3.99
N TYR A 121 14.59 27.83 -4.60
CA TYR A 121 14.52 27.55 -6.04
C TYR A 121 13.47 26.50 -6.42
N THR A 122 12.76 25.92 -5.44
CA THR A 122 11.58 25.05 -5.66
C THR A 122 10.26 25.80 -5.44
N GLN A 123 10.27 26.91 -4.68
CA GLN A 123 9.06 27.67 -4.31
C GLN A 123 8.52 28.61 -5.41
N TYR A 124 9.37 29.15 -6.28
CA TYR A 124 8.98 30.21 -7.24
C TYR A 124 9.01 29.75 -8.70
N GLY A 125 7.90 29.98 -9.42
CA GLY A 125 7.80 29.74 -10.85
C GLY A 125 8.85 30.50 -11.67
N GLY A 126 9.29 29.91 -12.78
CA GLY A 126 10.35 30.44 -13.63
C GLY A 126 11.78 30.21 -13.13
N LYS A 127 11.99 29.79 -11.87
CA LYS A 127 13.26 29.21 -11.42
C LYS A 127 13.28 27.71 -11.69
N ARG A 128 14.48 27.13 -11.80
CA ARG A 128 14.72 25.67 -11.78
C ARG A 128 15.47 25.29 -10.50
N PRO A 129 15.19 24.12 -9.90
CA PRO A 129 16.04 23.55 -8.85
C PRO A 129 17.45 23.27 -9.36
N PHE A 130 18.39 23.15 -8.42
CA PHE A 130 19.77 22.76 -8.68
C PHE A 130 19.87 21.25 -8.88
N GLY A 131 20.46 20.80 -9.99
CA GLY A 131 20.57 19.38 -10.35
C GLY A 131 21.65 18.62 -9.58
N VAL A 132 21.79 18.85 -8.27
CA VAL A 132 22.93 18.38 -7.44
C VAL A 132 22.52 17.96 -6.02
N SER A 133 22.86 16.72 -5.68
CA SER A 133 22.98 16.25 -4.29
C SER A 133 24.40 16.42 -3.80
N ILE A 134 24.55 16.70 -2.51
CA ILE A 134 25.83 16.98 -1.86
C ILE A 134 25.95 16.12 -0.61
N LEU A 135 27.08 15.44 -0.43
CA LEU A 135 27.52 14.92 0.87
C LEU A 135 28.51 15.89 1.48
N TYR A 136 28.41 16.14 2.78
CA TYR A 136 29.30 17.04 3.52
C TYR A 136 29.97 16.23 4.63
N MET A 137 31.29 16.28 4.70
CA MET A 137 32.05 15.87 5.88
C MET A 137 32.56 17.11 6.60
N GLY A 138 32.46 17.13 7.92
CA GLY A 138 32.96 18.21 8.74
C GLY A 138 33.30 17.78 10.16
N TRP A 139 33.96 18.67 10.88
CA TRP A 139 34.15 18.58 12.32
C TRP A 139 33.88 19.94 12.98
N ASP A 140 33.18 19.94 14.11
CA ASP A 140 33.12 21.10 14.99
C ASP A 140 33.20 20.72 16.48
N LYS A 141 33.47 21.73 17.32
CA LYS A 141 33.69 21.60 18.76
C LYS A 141 32.47 21.16 19.58
N TYR A 142 31.28 21.08 18.98
CA TYR A 142 30.03 20.75 19.68
C TYR A 142 29.59 19.31 19.42
N TYR A 143 29.67 18.85 18.17
CA TYR A 143 29.18 17.53 17.75
C TYR A 143 30.26 16.62 17.16
N GLY A 144 31.51 17.10 17.05
CA GLY A 144 32.62 16.34 16.50
C GLY A 144 32.45 16.06 15.01
N TYR A 145 32.89 14.87 14.56
CA TYR A 145 32.78 14.43 13.17
C TYR A 145 31.32 14.27 12.75
N GLN A 146 30.94 14.90 11.64
CA GLN A 146 29.58 14.92 11.12
C GLN A 146 29.55 14.63 9.61
N LEU A 147 28.64 13.75 9.20
CA LEU A 147 28.32 13.45 7.80
C LEU A 147 26.89 13.90 7.52
N TYR A 148 26.71 14.89 6.63
CA TYR A 148 25.39 15.31 6.15
C TYR A 148 25.18 14.97 4.69
N GLN A 149 23.92 14.84 4.28
CA GLN A 149 23.48 14.74 2.89
C GLN A 149 22.43 15.83 2.63
N SER A 150 22.51 16.53 1.50
CA SER A 150 21.41 17.37 0.97
C SER A 150 21.03 16.98 -0.45
N ASP A 151 19.74 17.11 -0.79
CA ASP A 151 19.17 16.80 -2.11
C ASP A 151 18.68 18.09 -2.83
N PRO A 152 18.18 18.03 -4.08
CA PRO A 152 17.69 19.22 -4.80
C PRO A 152 16.47 19.94 -4.21
N SER A 153 15.73 19.32 -3.29
CA SER A 153 14.52 19.92 -2.71
C SER A 153 14.81 20.96 -1.61
N GLY A 154 16.05 20.97 -1.10
CA GLY A 154 16.39 21.69 0.13
C GLY A 154 16.15 20.88 1.41
N ASN A 155 15.96 19.57 1.29
CA ASN A 155 15.98 18.64 2.42
C ASN A 155 17.42 18.21 2.73
N TYR A 156 17.73 18.04 4.02
CA TYR A 156 19.01 17.51 4.49
C TYR A 156 18.84 16.59 5.71
N GLY A 157 19.86 15.77 5.99
CA GLY A 157 19.91 14.93 7.18
C GLY A 157 21.32 14.43 7.49
N GLY A 158 21.57 14.12 8.77
CA GLY A 158 22.81 13.51 9.25
C GLY A 158 22.82 11.99 9.10
N TRP A 159 23.99 11.42 8.82
CA TRP A 159 24.18 9.99 8.54
C TRP A 159 25.41 9.41 9.27
N LYS A 160 25.46 8.07 9.38
CA LYS A 160 26.68 7.34 9.79
C LYS A 160 27.45 6.79 8.58
N ALA A 161 26.73 6.25 7.60
CA ALA A 161 27.22 6.02 6.25
C ALA A 161 26.07 6.22 5.25
N THR A 162 26.35 6.82 4.09
CA THR A 162 25.34 7.03 3.02
C THR A 162 26.00 7.18 1.64
N CYS A 163 25.20 7.18 0.57
CA CYS A 163 25.64 7.31 -0.82
C CYS A 163 24.61 8.08 -1.66
N ILE A 164 25.11 8.86 -2.63
CA ILE A 164 24.36 9.60 -3.65
C ILE A 164 24.91 9.30 -5.05
N GLY A 165 24.18 9.69 -6.11
CA GLY A 165 24.55 9.41 -7.50
C GLY A 165 23.99 8.08 -8.02
N ASN A 166 24.54 7.59 -9.14
CA ASN A 166 24.18 6.32 -9.75
C ASN A 166 24.27 5.15 -8.75
N ASN A 167 23.39 4.16 -8.92
CA ASN A 167 23.38 2.90 -8.15
C ASN A 167 23.39 3.04 -6.60
N SER A 168 23.08 4.23 -6.08
CA SER A 168 23.19 4.60 -4.66
C SER A 168 22.32 3.74 -3.74
N ALA A 169 21.18 3.24 -4.21
CA ALA A 169 20.34 2.29 -3.46
C ALA A 169 21.09 0.97 -3.15
N ALA A 170 21.84 0.43 -4.12
CA ALA A 170 22.66 -0.76 -3.90
C ALA A 170 23.89 -0.45 -3.03
N ALA A 171 24.50 0.73 -3.20
CA ALA A 171 25.59 1.20 -2.36
C ALA A 171 25.18 1.27 -0.88
N VAL A 172 24.05 1.92 -0.58
CA VAL A 172 23.49 2.02 0.78
C VAL A 172 23.11 0.64 1.34
N SER A 173 22.62 -0.28 0.52
CA SER A 173 22.35 -1.66 0.96
C SER A 173 23.62 -2.40 1.39
N ASN A 174 24.72 -2.26 0.64
CA ASN A 174 26.02 -2.83 1.03
C ASN A 174 26.59 -2.15 2.29
N LEU A 175 26.53 -0.81 2.37
CA LEU A 175 26.97 -0.06 3.56
C LEU A 175 26.22 -0.52 4.82
N LYS A 176 24.89 -0.72 4.74
CA LYS A 176 24.08 -1.23 5.86
C LYS A 176 24.40 -2.65 6.31
N GLN A 177 25.04 -3.47 5.47
CA GLN A 177 25.43 -4.84 5.80
C GLN A 177 26.85 -4.93 6.38
N GLU A 178 27.75 -4.01 5.98
CA GLU A 178 29.19 -4.12 6.26
C GLU A 178 29.72 -3.05 7.24
N TYR A 179 29.01 -1.93 7.43
CA TYR A 179 29.37 -0.90 8.41
C TYR A 179 29.13 -1.38 9.86
N LYS A 180 30.02 -0.98 10.79
CA LYS A 180 29.93 -1.33 12.21
C LYS A 180 29.85 -0.07 13.06
N GLU A 181 28.68 0.22 13.59
CA GLU A 181 28.49 1.34 14.50
C GLU A 181 29.43 1.22 15.72
N ASN A 182 30.15 2.31 16.01
CA ASN A 182 31.21 2.40 17.02
C ASN A 182 32.42 1.44 16.83
N GLY A 183 32.52 0.72 15.70
CA GLY A 183 33.55 -0.30 15.45
C GLY A 183 34.31 -0.15 14.12
N THR A 184 34.14 0.95 13.40
CA THR A 184 34.80 1.25 12.13
C THR A 184 35.87 2.33 12.33
N THR A 185 37.13 2.01 12.05
CA THR A 185 38.23 2.99 11.97
C THR A 185 38.31 3.64 10.60
N LEU A 186 39.09 4.71 10.44
CA LEU A 186 39.28 5.41 9.17
C LEU A 186 39.92 4.51 8.10
N LYS A 187 40.73 3.53 8.51
CA LYS A 187 41.28 2.49 7.61
C LYS A 187 40.21 1.51 7.15
N ASP A 188 39.34 1.07 8.06
CA ASP A 188 38.20 0.20 7.72
C ASP A 188 37.23 0.93 6.78
N ALA A 189 37.01 2.24 7.00
CA ALA A 189 36.21 3.08 6.13
C ALA A 189 36.81 3.19 4.71
N GLN A 190 38.14 3.33 4.59
CA GLN A 190 38.84 3.33 3.28
C GLN A 190 38.67 2.00 2.55
N ALA A 191 38.86 0.87 3.23
CA ALA A 191 38.65 -0.46 2.65
C ALA A 191 37.18 -0.68 2.23
N LEU A 192 36.23 -0.29 3.09
CA LEU A 192 34.79 -0.39 2.82
C LEU A 192 34.36 0.51 1.65
N ALA A 193 34.92 1.71 1.51
CA ALA A 193 34.65 2.60 0.38
C ALA A 193 35.08 1.99 -0.96
N ILE A 194 36.30 1.47 -1.04
CA ILE A 194 36.83 0.76 -2.23
C ILE A 194 35.98 -0.47 -2.54
N LYS A 195 35.62 -1.25 -1.51
CA LYS A 195 34.76 -2.43 -1.63
C LYS A 195 33.38 -2.10 -2.19
N VAL A 196 32.71 -1.08 -1.67
CA VAL A 196 31.38 -0.65 -2.16
C VAL A 196 31.47 -0.13 -3.59
N LEU A 197 32.42 0.76 -3.91
CA LEU A 197 32.60 1.28 -5.28
C LEU A 197 32.87 0.16 -6.28
N SER A 198 33.68 -0.85 -5.93
CA SER A 198 33.96 -2.00 -6.79
C SER A 198 32.72 -2.83 -7.15
N LYS A 199 31.70 -2.84 -6.27
CA LYS A 199 30.44 -3.57 -6.47
C LYS A 199 29.40 -2.76 -7.27
N THR A 200 29.52 -1.43 -7.31
CA THR A 200 28.48 -0.55 -7.88
C THR A 200 28.81 0.01 -9.26
N LEU A 201 30.06 -0.14 -9.72
CA LEU A 201 30.53 0.31 -11.04
C LEU A 201 30.16 -0.66 -12.17
N ASP A 202 29.72 -0.10 -13.31
CA ASP A 202 29.28 -0.86 -14.48
C ASP A 202 30.45 -1.54 -15.23
N MET A 203 30.69 -2.84 -14.94
CA MET A 203 31.57 -3.77 -15.68
C MET A 203 33.04 -3.38 -15.89
N ALA A 204 33.47 -2.20 -15.42
CA ALA A 204 34.78 -1.64 -15.67
C ALA A 204 35.66 -1.71 -14.42
N LYS A 205 36.89 -2.23 -14.57
CA LYS A 205 37.85 -2.31 -13.46
C LYS A 205 38.07 -0.94 -12.81
N LEU A 206 38.10 -0.95 -11.47
CA LEU A 206 38.44 0.20 -10.63
C LEU A 206 39.90 0.62 -10.92
N THR A 207 40.15 1.91 -11.16
CA THR A 207 41.50 2.44 -11.42
C THR A 207 41.70 3.76 -10.67
N PRO A 208 42.94 4.15 -10.33
CA PRO A 208 43.19 5.29 -9.43
C PRO A 208 42.69 6.64 -9.97
N GLU A 209 42.58 6.81 -11.29
CA GLU A 209 42.11 8.05 -11.93
C GLU A 209 40.57 8.19 -11.85
N LYS A 210 39.86 7.08 -11.68
CA LYS A 210 38.39 7.03 -11.55
C LYS A 210 37.88 7.25 -10.13
N VAL A 211 38.77 7.36 -9.14
CA VAL A 211 38.40 7.45 -7.72
C VAL A 211 39.05 8.68 -7.10
N GLU A 212 38.24 9.53 -6.48
CA GLU A 212 38.68 10.63 -5.64
C GLU A 212 38.30 10.31 -4.20
N MET A 213 39.25 10.37 -3.26
CA MET A 213 39.00 10.16 -1.83
C MET A 213 39.56 11.30 -1.02
N ALA A 214 38.84 11.70 0.02
CA ALA A 214 39.31 12.68 0.99
C ALA A 214 38.93 12.26 2.40
N THR A 215 39.91 12.34 3.30
CA THR A 215 39.73 12.12 4.74
C THR A 215 39.81 13.45 5.50
N LEU A 216 39.06 13.54 6.58
CA LEU A 216 39.11 14.63 7.54
C LEU A 216 39.28 14.05 8.95
N VAL A 217 40.28 14.54 9.67
CA VAL A 217 40.66 14.13 11.03
C VAL A 217 40.90 15.41 11.85
N HIS A 218 40.55 15.42 13.14
CA HIS A 218 40.91 16.52 14.04
C HIS A 218 42.15 16.15 14.87
N ASP A 219 43.09 17.09 15.00
CA ASP A 219 44.24 16.99 15.89
C ASP A 219 43.95 17.81 17.16
N ASP A 220 43.63 17.12 18.26
CA ASP A 220 43.32 17.73 19.56
C ASP A 220 44.49 18.53 20.16
N ALA A 221 45.73 18.19 19.81
CA ALA A 221 46.92 18.86 20.30
C ALA A 221 47.22 20.16 19.52
N ALA A 222 47.03 20.14 18.20
CA ALA A 222 47.07 21.32 17.34
C ALA A 222 45.77 22.16 17.39
N LYS A 223 44.69 21.60 17.94
CA LYS A 223 43.30 22.11 17.88
C LYS A 223 42.84 22.43 16.45
N LYS A 224 43.32 21.67 15.47
CA LYS A 224 43.10 21.95 14.05
C LYS A 224 42.62 20.72 13.30
N THR A 225 41.66 20.95 12.41
CA THR A 225 41.17 19.95 11.47
C THR A 225 42.14 19.79 10.30
N ILE A 226 42.51 18.54 10.02
CA ILE A 226 43.40 18.14 8.94
C ILE A 226 42.55 17.51 7.84
N ILE A 227 42.40 18.25 6.73
CA ILE A 227 41.76 17.79 5.50
C ILE A 227 42.84 17.25 4.55
N ARG A 228 42.64 16.05 4.02
CA ARG A 228 43.59 15.39 3.11
C ARG A 228 42.87 14.70 1.96
N ILE A 229 43.03 15.21 0.74
CA ILE A 229 42.69 14.48 -0.49
C ILE A 229 43.82 13.47 -0.76
N LEU A 230 43.47 12.21 -0.99
CA LEU A 230 44.44 11.13 -1.17
C LEU A 230 45.06 11.20 -2.58
N PRO A 231 46.40 11.15 -2.72
CA PRO A 231 47.04 11.09 -4.03
C PRO A 231 46.80 9.73 -4.68
N ALA A 232 46.78 9.70 -6.03
CA ALA A 232 46.45 8.51 -6.80
C ALA A 232 47.26 7.25 -6.42
N LYS A 233 48.53 7.40 -6.01
CA LYS A 233 49.38 6.28 -5.54
C LYS A 233 48.88 5.59 -4.27
N GLU A 234 48.20 6.33 -3.37
CA GLU A 234 47.61 5.76 -2.15
C GLU A 234 46.25 5.12 -2.44
N VAL A 235 45.48 5.70 -3.36
CA VAL A 235 44.28 5.08 -3.93
C VAL A 235 44.62 3.74 -4.61
N GLU A 236 45.69 3.71 -5.41
CA GLU A 236 46.22 2.51 -6.06
C GLU A 236 46.63 1.42 -5.07
N ALA A 237 47.27 1.79 -3.96
CA ALA A 237 47.63 0.86 -2.89
C ALA A 237 46.39 0.24 -2.21
N LEU A 238 45.34 1.02 -1.96
CA LEU A 238 44.07 0.55 -1.38
C LEU A 238 43.32 -0.39 -2.34
N ILE A 239 43.26 -0.07 -3.64
CA ILE A 239 42.71 -0.95 -4.68
C ILE A 239 43.50 -2.27 -4.73
N SER A 240 44.83 -2.18 -4.72
CA SER A 240 45.74 -3.35 -4.79
C SER A 240 45.69 -4.25 -3.55
N ALA A 241 45.33 -3.71 -2.38
CA ALA A 241 45.09 -4.49 -1.17
C ALA A 241 43.77 -5.27 -1.29
N TYR A 242 42.69 -4.60 -1.69
CA TYR A 242 41.38 -5.20 -1.86
C TYR A 242 41.35 -6.33 -2.92
N GLU A 243 42.05 -6.16 -4.04
CA GLU A 243 42.16 -7.21 -5.06
C GLU A 243 42.86 -8.49 -4.54
N LYS A 244 43.83 -8.35 -3.61
CA LYS A 244 44.47 -9.50 -2.96
C LYS A 244 43.50 -10.20 -2.02
N GLU A 245 42.81 -9.46 -1.15
CA GLU A 245 41.81 -10.01 -0.23
C GLU A 245 40.71 -10.78 -0.98
N GLN A 246 40.17 -10.23 -2.08
CA GLN A 246 39.21 -10.93 -2.93
C GLN A 246 39.77 -12.23 -3.49
N SER A 247 41.01 -12.23 -3.97
CA SER A 247 41.65 -13.43 -4.55
C SER A 247 41.81 -14.55 -3.50
N GLU A 248 42.12 -14.20 -2.25
CA GLU A 248 42.16 -15.15 -1.13
C GLU A 248 40.78 -15.62 -0.70
N GLU A 249 39.77 -14.75 -0.68
CA GLU A 249 38.40 -15.12 -0.31
C GLU A 249 37.77 -16.05 -1.36
N GLU A 250 38.04 -15.82 -2.65
CA GLU A 250 37.69 -16.76 -3.72
C GLU A 250 38.41 -18.10 -3.59
N ALA A 251 39.72 -18.09 -3.28
CA ALA A 251 40.48 -19.32 -3.07
C ALA A 251 39.90 -20.14 -1.90
N LYS A 252 39.56 -19.47 -0.78
CA LYS A 252 38.91 -20.07 0.39
C LYS A 252 37.53 -20.62 0.04
N LYS A 253 36.71 -19.91 -0.75
CA LYS A 253 35.39 -20.40 -1.23
C LYS A 253 35.50 -21.60 -2.17
N LYS A 254 36.45 -21.58 -3.11
CA LYS A 254 36.71 -22.72 -4.03
C LYS A 254 37.21 -23.95 -3.26
N ALA A 255 38.08 -23.78 -2.27
CA ALA A 255 38.51 -24.85 -1.38
C ALA A 255 37.36 -25.42 -0.53
N ALA A 256 36.48 -24.57 0.01
CA ALA A 256 35.30 -25.00 0.76
C ALA A 256 34.29 -25.77 -0.12
N GLN A 257 34.08 -25.35 -1.37
CA GLN A 257 33.24 -26.08 -2.32
C GLN A 257 33.84 -27.45 -2.69
N ALA A 258 35.15 -27.54 -2.88
CA ALA A 258 35.83 -28.83 -3.12
C ALA A 258 35.71 -29.77 -1.91
N ALA A 259 35.81 -29.26 -0.68
CA ALA A 259 35.59 -30.02 0.54
C ALA A 259 34.12 -30.50 0.68
N ALA A 260 33.15 -29.66 0.32
CA ALA A 260 31.73 -30.04 0.33
C ALA A 260 31.42 -31.17 -0.68
N GLN A 261 32.07 -31.17 -1.85
CA GLN A 261 31.89 -32.21 -2.86
C GLN A 261 32.51 -33.56 -2.44
N SER A 262 33.66 -33.57 -1.76
CA SER A 262 34.29 -34.82 -1.31
C SER A 262 33.52 -35.53 -0.20
N GLY A 263 32.79 -34.78 0.65
CA GLY A 263 31.98 -35.34 1.75
C GLY A 263 30.88 -36.32 1.31
N HIS A 264 30.34 -36.20 0.09
CA HIS A 264 29.32 -37.11 -0.42
C HIS A 264 29.86 -38.48 -0.91
N GLY A 265 31.18 -38.64 -1.09
CA GLY A 265 31.78 -39.88 -1.61
C GLY A 265 31.81 -41.07 -0.62
N ILE A 266 31.60 -40.81 0.67
CA ILE A 266 31.86 -41.78 1.74
C ILE A 266 30.66 -42.72 2.02
N LEU A 267 29.43 -42.35 1.64
CA LEU A 267 28.26 -43.21 1.83
C LEU A 267 27.98 -44.18 0.67
N VAL A 268 28.33 -43.80 -0.57
CA VAL A 268 28.01 -44.58 -1.79
C VAL A 268 29.00 -45.75 -2.00
N SER A 269 30.22 -45.63 -1.48
CA SER A 269 31.32 -46.58 -1.69
C SER A 269 31.16 -47.95 -1.01
N ARG A 270 30.13 -48.16 -0.17
CA ARG A 270 29.78 -49.49 0.39
C ARG A 270 28.79 -50.31 -0.46
N LEU A 271 28.15 -49.73 -1.48
CA LEU A 271 27.12 -50.42 -2.27
C LEU A 271 27.61 -51.01 -3.61
N PHE A 272 28.84 -50.69 -4.04
CA PHE A 272 29.42 -51.19 -5.29
C PHE A 272 30.59 -52.18 -5.08
N GLN A 273 30.39 -53.17 -4.20
CA GLN A 273 31.31 -54.30 -4.01
C GLN A 273 30.87 -55.58 -4.73
N GLN A 274 30.10 -55.46 -5.82
CA GLN A 274 29.83 -56.56 -6.76
C GLN A 274 30.14 -56.12 -8.21
N LYS A 275 30.56 -57.08 -9.04
CA LYS A 275 30.95 -56.93 -10.46
C LYS A 275 32.22 -56.10 -10.74
N ARG A 276 33.37 -56.62 -10.28
CA ARG A 276 34.56 -56.69 -11.18
C ARG A 276 34.27 -57.71 -12.28
N ILE A 277 34.63 -57.42 -13.54
CA ILE A 277 35.21 -58.35 -14.56
C ILE A 277 35.27 -57.64 -15.94
N VAL A 278 36.39 -57.83 -16.68
CA VAL A 278 36.79 -57.19 -17.97
C VAL A 278 37.00 -55.66 -17.92
N GLY A 279 38.02 -55.05 -18.54
CA GLY A 279 39.31 -55.59 -19.04
C GLY A 279 39.74 -55.12 -20.44
N LYS A 280 40.66 -54.13 -20.51
CA LYS A 280 41.28 -53.56 -21.74
C LYS A 280 40.26 -52.71 -22.57
N ILE A 281 40.63 -51.80 -23.48
CA ILE A 281 41.90 -51.55 -24.21
C ILE A 281 42.34 -50.08 -24.14
N SER A 282 43.62 -49.89 -23.82
CA SER A 282 44.65 -48.95 -24.33
C SER A 282 44.38 -47.48 -24.71
N SER A 283 45.44 -46.69 -24.56
CA SER A 283 45.61 -45.28 -24.92
C SER A 283 45.89 -45.01 -26.40
N ARG A 284 45.93 -43.69 -26.72
CA ARG A 284 46.31 -43.00 -27.98
C ARG A 284 45.19 -42.72 -28.99
N LEU A 285 44.69 -41.47 -28.98
CA LEU A 285 44.76 -40.65 -30.20
C LEU A 285 44.82 -39.14 -29.89
N PHE A 286 45.94 -38.53 -30.30
CA PHE A 286 46.12 -37.15 -30.76
C PHE A 286 45.49 -35.96 -30.01
N SER A 287 46.37 -35.25 -29.29
CA SER A 287 46.51 -33.81 -29.48
C SER A 287 46.97 -33.46 -30.90
N THR A 288 46.87 -32.19 -31.28
CA THR A 288 47.33 -31.56 -32.55
C THR A 288 46.29 -31.48 -33.67
N ILE A 289 45.75 -30.27 -33.86
CA ILE A 289 45.83 -29.50 -35.11
C ILE A 289 45.69 -28.02 -34.75
N ALA A 290 46.47 -27.15 -35.39
CA ALA A 290 46.38 -25.70 -35.25
C ALA A 290 46.90 -25.03 -36.54
N LYS A 291 46.41 -23.80 -36.81
CA LYS A 291 46.67 -22.96 -38.00
C LYS A 291 45.95 -23.41 -39.28
N GLU A 292 44.99 -22.60 -39.72
CA GLU A 292 44.97 -21.78 -40.96
C GLU A 292 43.56 -21.16 -41.06
N THR A 293 43.34 -19.90 -41.45
CA THR A 293 44.01 -19.04 -42.45
C THR A 293 44.32 -17.61 -41.93
N ARG A 294 44.90 -16.75 -42.78
CA ARG A 294 45.36 -15.38 -42.44
C ARG A 294 45.39 -14.46 -43.70
N LEU A 295 45.59 -13.15 -43.50
CA LEU A 295 45.65 -12.05 -44.50
C LEU A 295 44.27 -11.62 -45.03
N VAL A 296 44.04 -10.35 -45.44
CA VAL A 296 44.96 -9.25 -45.85
C VAL A 296 45.02 -8.10 -44.80
N LYS A 297 45.86 -7.07 -45.05
CA LYS A 297 46.39 -6.10 -44.08
C LYS A 297 46.41 -4.67 -44.68
N MET A 298 46.07 -3.64 -43.89
CA MET A 298 46.42 -2.20 -44.08
C MET A 298 45.76 -1.49 -45.31
N SER A 299 45.65 -0.15 -45.40
CA SER A 299 46.31 0.94 -44.67
C SER A 299 45.43 2.17 -44.32
N LEU A 300 45.95 2.94 -43.35
CA LEU A 300 45.99 4.42 -43.19
C LEU A 300 45.60 5.30 -44.40
N LEU A 301 45.29 6.61 -44.31
CA LEU A 301 44.86 7.58 -43.26
C LEU A 301 44.85 8.99 -43.97
N SER A 302 44.22 10.03 -43.39
CA SER A 302 44.45 11.47 -43.71
C SER A 302 43.86 11.99 -45.07
N LEU A 303 43.57 13.28 -45.32
CA LEU A 303 43.46 14.50 -44.49
C LEU A 303 42.64 15.61 -45.23
N ARG A 304 42.27 16.67 -44.49
CA ARG A 304 42.01 18.08 -44.90
C ARG A 304 40.63 18.55 -45.44
N PHE A 305 40.30 19.73 -44.93
CA PHE A 305 39.25 20.68 -45.28
C PHE A 305 39.37 21.29 -46.71
N ALA A 306 38.19 21.51 -47.30
CA ALA A 306 37.69 22.71 -48.01
C ALA A 306 38.63 23.72 -48.72
N THR A 307 38.26 24.06 -49.97
CA THR A 307 38.41 25.40 -50.58
C THR A 307 37.38 25.68 -51.70
N SER A 308 36.92 26.95 -51.77
CA SER A 308 36.43 27.75 -52.93
C SER A 308 35.56 27.10 -54.04
N LEU A 309 34.30 27.50 -54.35
CA LEU A 309 33.65 28.82 -54.57
C LEU A 309 33.91 29.43 -55.99
N ALA A 310 32.89 29.35 -56.86
CA ALA A 310 32.61 30.10 -58.12
C ALA A 310 31.41 29.43 -58.84
N LYS A 311 30.51 30.01 -59.69
CA LYS A 311 30.09 31.33 -60.25
C LYS A 311 28.78 31.02 -61.07
N THR A 312 27.85 31.85 -61.62
CA THR A 312 27.43 33.28 -61.71
C THR A 312 26.09 33.31 -62.55
N LEU A 313 25.15 34.29 -62.56
CA LEU A 313 25.04 35.57 -61.85
C LEU A 313 23.58 36.07 -61.50
N PRO A 314 22.67 36.51 -62.42
CA PRO A 314 21.92 37.75 -62.11
C PRO A 314 20.39 37.84 -62.39
N ILE A 315 19.87 39.05 -62.05
CA ILE A 315 18.55 39.70 -62.33
C ILE A 315 17.58 39.66 -61.12
N THR A 316 17.07 40.77 -60.56
CA THR A 316 17.43 42.23 -60.61
C THR A 316 17.20 42.89 -59.22
N VAL A 317 16.82 44.18 -59.10
CA VAL A 317 16.86 45.01 -57.86
C VAL A 317 15.72 46.03 -57.80
N SER A 318 15.16 46.30 -56.60
CA SER A 318 14.73 47.63 -56.10
C SER A 318 14.00 47.50 -54.74
N GLN A 319 13.63 48.58 -54.03
CA GLN A 319 14.47 49.55 -53.28
C GLN A 319 13.54 50.28 -52.27
N LEU A 320 14.06 51.26 -51.51
CA LEU A 320 13.33 52.13 -50.55
C LEU A 320 12.86 51.47 -49.23
N SER A 321 12.47 52.27 -48.23
CA SER A 321 13.33 53.01 -47.27
C SER A 321 12.46 53.68 -46.17
N ASN A 322 13.05 53.92 -45.00
CA ASN A 322 12.62 54.85 -43.92
C ASN A 322 11.12 55.02 -43.60
N THR A 323 10.71 54.68 -42.36
CA THR A 323 10.29 55.68 -41.34
C THR A 323 10.10 55.04 -39.96
N SER A 324 9.90 55.86 -38.93
CA SER A 324 9.83 55.50 -37.50
C SER A 324 8.48 55.92 -36.86
N VAL A 325 8.38 55.79 -35.52
CA VAL A 325 7.17 56.03 -34.68
C VAL A 325 6.00 55.05 -34.98
N PRO A 326 5.01 54.81 -34.08
CA PRO A 326 4.30 55.77 -33.21
C PRO A 326 4.50 55.59 -31.70
N ALA A 327 3.98 56.54 -30.94
CA ALA A 327 3.76 56.45 -29.50
C ALA A 327 2.25 56.58 -29.17
N ILE A 328 1.84 56.04 -28.02
CA ILE A 328 0.54 56.26 -27.35
C ILE A 328 -0.71 55.85 -28.14
N GLN A 329 -1.35 54.76 -27.71
CA GLN A 329 -2.76 54.85 -27.30
C GLN A 329 -3.11 53.82 -26.22
N VAL A 330 -3.80 54.28 -25.17
CA VAL A 330 -4.26 53.45 -24.03
C VAL A 330 -5.76 53.25 -24.14
N ALA A 331 -6.22 52.00 -24.24
CA ALA A 331 -7.63 51.66 -24.04
C ALA A 331 -7.85 50.18 -23.66
N ASN A 332 -8.52 49.97 -22.52
CA ASN A 332 -9.44 48.87 -22.23
C ASN A 332 -9.08 47.42 -22.63
N ARG A 333 -8.43 46.71 -21.70
CA ARG A 333 -8.88 45.35 -21.31
C ARG A 333 -9.09 45.29 -19.79
N LYS A 334 -10.32 45.04 -19.35
CA LYS A 334 -10.66 44.88 -17.93
C LYS A 334 -10.11 43.55 -17.42
N LEU A 335 -9.09 43.60 -16.56
CA LEU A 335 -8.75 42.47 -15.69
C LEU A 335 -9.65 42.49 -14.46
N HIS A 336 -10.49 41.45 -14.30
CA HIS A 336 -11.20 41.23 -13.05
C HIS A 336 -10.22 40.69 -12.00
N VAL A 337 -9.64 41.60 -11.21
CA VAL A 337 -8.89 41.24 -10.01
C VAL A 337 -9.89 40.90 -8.91
N SER A 338 -9.98 39.63 -8.54
CA SER A 338 -10.76 39.15 -7.40
C SER A 338 -10.06 39.52 -6.09
N CYS A 339 -10.28 40.74 -5.62
CA CYS A 339 -9.72 41.22 -4.36
C CYS A 339 -10.26 40.43 -3.15
N SER A 340 -9.38 40.23 -2.17
CA SER A 340 -9.56 39.55 -0.88
C SER A 340 -10.94 39.68 -0.22
N ARG A 341 -11.62 38.56 0.05
CA ARG A 341 -12.83 38.53 0.92
C ARG A 341 -12.54 38.82 2.40
N ARG A 342 -11.33 38.52 2.89
CA ARG A 342 -10.92 38.69 4.31
C ARG A 342 -11.05 40.12 4.84
N ALA A 343 -11.08 41.13 3.97
CA ALA A 343 -11.18 42.53 4.39
C ALA A 343 -12.57 42.90 4.93
N ALA A 344 -13.64 42.24 4.44
CA ALA A 344 -15.01 42.52 4.87
C ALA A 344 -15.34 41.83 6.22
N GLU A 345 -14.89 40.59 6.38
CA GLU A 345 -15.13 39.73 7.56
C GLU A 345 -14.69 40.37 8.89
N ILE A 346 -13.65 41.21 8.85
CA ILE A 346 -13.10 41.90 10.02
C ILE A 346 -13.80 43.26 10.25
N SER A 347 -14.36 43.90 9.22
CA SER A 347 -14.94 45.25 9.31
C SER A 347 -16.14 45.29 10.25
N SER A 348 -17.10 44.37 10.10
CA SER A 348 -18.30 44.32 10.96
C SER A 348 -17.98 44.07 12.44
N ILE A 349 -16.99 43.22 12.74
CA ILE A 349 -16.55 42.93 14.11
C ILE A 349 -15.80 44.13 14.72
N LEU A 350 -15.07 44.90 13.91
CA LEU A 350 -14.46 46.15 14.36
C LEU A 350 -15.52 47.26 14.52
N GLU A 351 -16.52 47.35 13.64
CA GLU A 351 -17.63 48.30 13.72
C GLU A 351 -18.45 48.08 15.00
N GLU A 352 -18.82 46.83 15.34
CA GLU A 352 -19.48 46.53 16.64
C GLU A 352 -18.62 46.94 17.85
N LYS A 353 -17.28 46.81 17.76
CA LYS A 353 -16.36 47.24 18.83
C LYS A 353 -16.17 48.75 18.91
N ILE A 354 -16.19 49.45 17.78
CA ILE A 354 -16.04 50.92 17.69
C ILE A 354 -17.33 51.62 18.13
N LEU A 355 -18.49 51.06 17.82
CA LEU A 355 -19.80 51.62 18.18
C LEU A 355 -20.13 51.51 19.68
N GLY A 356 -19.34 50.73 20.46
CA GLY A 356 -19.47 50.60 21.92
C GLY A 356 -20.75 49.92 22.42
N ALA A 357 -21.75 49.72 21.57
CA ALA A 357 -23.05 49.16 21.87
C ALA A 357 -23.04 47.61 21.90
N SER A 358 -22.15 47.01 22.71
CA SER A 358 -22.19 45.57 22.97
C SER A 358 -23.42 45.21 23.81
N THR A 359 -24.51 44.83 23.14
CA THR A 359 -25.47 43.88 23.75
C THR A 359 -24.68 42.71 24.31
N LYS A 360 -24.97 42.28 25.55
CA LYS A 360 -24.26 41.20 26.25
C LYS A 360 -24.44 39.84 25.56
N ILE A 361 -23.73 39.64 24.47
CA ILE A 361 -23.45 38.34 23.88
C ILE A 361 -22.31 37.75 24.71
N ASP A 362 -22.59 36.64 25.37
CA ASP A 362 -21.61 35.94 26.18
C ASP A 362 -20.66 35.14 25.27
N LEU A 363 -19.58 35.80 24.83
CA LEU A 363 -18.59 35.23 23.90
C LEU A 363 -17.77 34.08 24.52
N GLU A 364 -17.89 33.86 25.83
CA GLU A 364 -17.28 32.73 26.53
C GLU A 364 -17.95 31.40 26.16
N GLU A 365 -19.29 31.38 26.15
CA GLU A 365 -20.12 30.19 25.97
C GLU A 365 -20.91 30.15 24.66
N THR A 366 -20.99 31.29 23.96
CA THR A 366 -21.69 31.44 22.68
C THR A 366 -20.79 32.07 21.62
N GLY A 367 -21.12 31.83 20.35
CA GLY A 367 -20.41 32.41 19.22
C GLY A 367 -21.32 32.64 18.02
N ARG A 368 -20.80 33.33 17.00
CA ARG A 368 -21.47 33.59 15.72
C ARG A 368 -20.72 32.93 14.57
N VAL A 369 -21.44 32.30 13.65
CA VAL A 369 -20.85 31.76 12.40
C VAL A 369 -20.34 32.92 11.53
N VAL A 370 -19.04 32.93 11.24
CA VAL A 370 -18.38 33.89 10.33
C VAL A 370 -18.42 33.39 8.89
N SER A 371 -18.33 32.08 8.69
CA SER A 371 -18.49 31.46 7.37
C SER A 371 -18.88 29.99 7.49
N ILE A 372 -19.57 29.48 6.46
CA ILE A 372 -20.04 28.10 6.34
C ILE A 372 -19.82 27.62 4.90
N GLY A 373 -19.28 26.42 4.72
CA GLY A 373 -19.12 25.79 3.42
C GLY A 373 -18.54 24.38 3.50
N ASP A 374 -18.96 23.51 2.57
CA ASP A 374 -18.52 22.11 2.45
C ASP A 374 -18.59 21.30 3.77
N GLY A 375 -19.58 21.59 4.61
CA GLY A 375 -19.74 20.96 5.93
C GLY A 375 -18.87 21.52 7.07
N ILE A 376 -18.17 22.66 6.88
CA ILE A 376 -17.35 23.31 7.90
C ILE A 376 -17.84 24.73 8.19
N ALA A 377 -18.05 25.03 9.47
CA ALA A 377 -18.30 26.37 9.97
C ALA A 377 -17.02 26.95 10.62
N ARG A 378 -16.78 28.25 10.44
CA ARG A 378 -15.87 29.05 11.28
C ARG A 378 -16.70 29.92 12.20
N VAL A 379 -16.40 29.88 13.49
CA VAL A 379 -17.21 30.55 14.55
C VAL A 379 -16.34 31.55 15.32
N TYR A 380 -16.85 32.76 15.52
CA TYR A 380 -16.24 33.79 16.36
C TYR A 380 -16.82 33.73 17.79
N GLY A 381 -15.99 33.85 18.82
CA GLY A 381 -16.35 33.57 20.22
C GLY A 381 -16.16 32.10 20.58
N LEU A 382 -16.97 31.60 21.52
CA LEU A 382 -16.80 30.29 22.18
C LEU A 382 -15.47 30.18 22.95
N ASN A 383 -15.02 31.24 23.63
CA ASN A 383 -13.66 31.36 24.18
C ASN A 383 -13.23 30.19 25.09
N ASN A 384 -14.17 29.57 25.83
CA ASN A 384 -13.89 28.45 26.75
C ASN A 384 -14.02 27.04 26.14
N ILE A 385 -14.22 26.93 24.82
CA ILE A 385 -14.47 25.64 24.15
C ILE A 385 -13.27 24.70 24.15
N GLN A 386 -13.54 23.41 24.34
CA GLN A 386 -12.52 22.36 24.35
C GLN A 386 -12.36 21.73 22.95
N ALA A 387 -11.18 21.17 22.68
CA ALA A 387 -10.99 20.32 21.49
C ALA A 387 -11.85 19.05 21.59
N ASP A 388 -12.41 18.60 20.47
CA ASP A 388 -13.39 17.51 20.37
C ASP A 388 -14.71 17.77 21.16
N GLU A 389 -14.98 19.01 21.60
CA GLU A 389 -16.27 19.41 22.21
C GLU A 389 -17.39 19.47 21.16
N MET A 390 -18.59 19.01 21.55
CA MET A 390 -19.80 19.14 20.75
C MET A 390 -20.40 20.54 20.89
N VAL A 391 -20.89 21.08 19.77
CA VAL A 391 -21.65 22.35 19.72
C VAL A 391 -23.01 22.16 19.07
N GLU A 392 -23.93 23.07 19.34
CA GLU A 392 -25.26 23.13 18.75
C GLU A 392 -25.47 24.49 18.04
N PHE A 393 -25.88 24.43 16.77
CA PHE A 393 -26.23 25.58 15.95
C PHE A 393 -27.68 25.98 16.21
N SER A 394 -28.02 27.26 15.97
CA SER A 394 -29.41 27.76 16.14
C SER A 394 -30.48 27.02 15.33
N SER A 395 -30.09 26.27 14.28
CA SER A 395 -30.96 25.40 13.49
C SER A 395 -31.19 24.00 14.10
N GLY A 396 -30.68 23.72 15.30
CA GLY A 396 -30.74 22.41 15.97
C GLY A 396 -29.77 21.36 15.40
N LEU A 397 -28.98 21.73 14.38
CA LEU A 397 -27.86 20.89 13.92
C LEU A 397 -26.74 20.89 14.97
N LYS A 398 -26.00 19.79 15.01
CA LYS A 398 -24.84 19.62 15.89
C LYS A 398 -23.54 19.64 15.10
N GLY A 399 -22.46 20.00 15.77
CA GLY A 399 -21.10 19.95 15.24
C GLY A 399 -20.07 19.59 16.30
N MET A 400 -18.80 19.56 15.90
CA MET A 400 -17.66 19.27 16.78
C MET A 400 -16.50 20.21 16.47
N ALA A 401 -15.89 20.79 17.50
CA ALA A 401 -14.73 21.66 17.36
C ALA A 401 -13.45 20.84 17.10
N LEU A 402 -12.79 21.07 15.95
CA LEU A 402 -11.58 20.34 15.53
C LEU A 402 -10.33 21.22 15.39
N ASN A 403 -10.49 22.50 15.06
CA ASN A 403 -9.41 23.49 15.08
C ASN A 403 -9.79 24.59 16.06
N LEU A 404 -8.89 24.91 17.00
CA LEU A 404 -8.96 26.13 17.81
C LEU A 404 -7.90 27.09 17.24
N GLU A 405 -8.32 28.14 16.55
CA GLU A 405 -7.43 29.19 16.03
C GLU A 405 -7.54 30.43 16.95
N PRO A 406 -6.54 31.35 17.00
CA PRO A 406 -6.50 32.43 17.99
C PRO A 406 -7.65 33.45 17.93
N ASP A 407 -8.37 33.48 16.81
CA ASP A 407 -9.46 34.40 16.50
C ASP A 407 -10.78 33.70 16.14
N ASN A 408 -10.79 32.39 15.88
CA ASN A 408 -11.97 31.65 15.45
C ASN A 408 -11.87 30.13 15.71
N VAL A 409 -13.02 29.47 15.78
CA VAL A 409 -13.14 28.02 16.01
C VAL A 409 -13.62 27.32 14.74
N GLY A 410 -12.85 26.33 14.27
CA GLY A 410 -13.19 25.47 13.14
C GLY A 410 -14.05 24.29 13.59
N VAL A 411 -15.34 24.35 13.28
CA VAL A 411 -16.36 23.36 13.64
C VAL A 411 -16.77 22.55 12.42
N VAL A 412 -16.76 21.23 12.51
CA VAL A 412 -17.34 20.35 11.49
C VAL A 412 -18.80 20.02 11.80
N VAL A 413 -19.68 20.03 10.78
CA VAL A 413 -21.13 19.90 10.92
C VAL A 413 -21.58 18.44 10.75
N PHE A 414 -22.39 17.93 11.66
CA PHE A 414 -22.97 16.57 11.62
C PHE A 414 -24.27 16.50 10.79
N GLY A 415 -24.35 17.21 9.67
CA GLY A 415 -25.61 17.32 8.90
C GLY A 415 -25.51 18.15 7.62
N ASN A 416 -26.66 18.66 7.17
CA ASN A 416 -26.81 19.46 5.95
C ASN A 416 -26.45 20.93 6.23
N ASP A 417 -25.28 21.36 5.77
CA ASP A 417 -24.73 22.71 5.98
C ASP A 417 -25.62 23.86 5.47
N LYS A 418 -26.48 23.60 4.48
CA LYS A 418 -27.47 24.56 3.94
C LYS A 418 -28.51 25.07 4.95
N LEU A 419 -28.58 24.46 6.14
CA LEU A 419 -29.42 24.90 7.26
C LEU A 419 -28.69 25.83 8.24
N ILE A 420 -27.42 26.17 7.97
CA ILE A 420 -26.61 27.11 8.74
C ILE A 420 -26.27 28.30 7.84
N LYS A 421 -26.21 29.50 8.43
CA LYS A 421 -25.89 30.76 7.77
C LYS A 421 -24.82 31.53 8.52
N GLU A 422 -24.18 32.47 7.81
CA GLU A 422 -23.38 33.53 8.41
C GLU A 422 -24.26 34.37 9.37
N GLY A 423 -23.72 34.70 10.54
CA GLY A 423 -24.43 35.35 11.64
C GLY A 423 -25.18 34.41 12.60
N ASP A 424 -25.39 33.13 12.26
CA ASP A 424 -26.10 32.18 13.14
C ASP A 424 -25.38 32.01 14.49
N ILE A 425 -26.17 31.92 15.57
CA ILE A 425 -25.65 31.66 16.90
C ILE A 425 -25.29 30.18 17.04
N VAL A 426 -24.11 29.93 17.62
CA VAL A 426 -23.61 28.62 18.03
C VAL A 426 -23.46 28.60 19.54
N LYS A 427 -23.82 27.48 20.18
CA LYS A 427 -23.69 27.28 21.62
C LYS A 427 -22.82 26.06 21.92
N ARG A 428 -22.06 26.14 22.99
CA ARG A 428 -21.37 25.00 23.60
C ARG A 428 -22.36 24.00 24.21
N THR A 429 -21.95 22.75 24.29
CA THR A 429 -22.65 21.72 25.09
C THR A 429 -21.96 21.44 26.43
N GLY A 430 -20.71 21.90 26.62
CA GLY A 430 -19.89 21.54 27.77
C GLY A 430 -19.40 20.08 27.77
N ALA A 431 -19.61 19.34 26.67
CA ALA A 431 -19.31 17.91 26.58
C ALA A 431 -18.48 17.57 25.34
N ILE A 432 -17.35 16.89 25.56
CA ILE A 432 -16.63 16.13 24.54
C ILE A 432 -17.57 15.06 23.98
N VAL A 433 -17.58 14.85 22.66
CA VAL A 433 -18.52 13.96 21.97
C VAL A 433 -18.66 12.60 22.64
N ASP A 434 -19.90 12.23 22.95
CA ASP A 434 -20.27 10.99 23.63
C ASP A 434 -21.47 10.32 22.94
N VAL A 435 -21.69 9.04 23.24
CA VAL A 435 -22.77 8.23 22.67
C VAL A 435 -23.47 7.41 23.74
N PRO A 436 -24.78 7.12 23.58
CA PRO A 436 -25.46 6.14 24.43
C PRO A 436 -24.79 4.76 24.31
N VAL A 437 -24.65 4.06 25.43
CA VAL A 437 -24.16 2.68 25.50
C VAL A 437 -25.03 1.85 26.45
N GLY A 438 -25.20 0.55 26.19
CA GLY A 438 -26.05 -0.33 26.98
C GLY A 438 -26.53 -1.57 26.23
N GLU A 439 -27.27 -2.44 26.92
CA GLU A 439 -27.92 -3.61 26.30
C GLU A 439 -29.15 -3.22 25.45
N GLU A 440 -29.73 -2.05 25.72
CA GLU A 440 -30.88 -1.46 25.02
C GLU A 440 -30.59 -1.13 23.54
N LEU A 441 -29.33 -1.25 23.11
CA LEU A 441 -28.85 -1.12 21.73
C LEU A 441 -28.89 -2.45 20.95
N LEU A 442 -28.99 -3.60 21.62
CA LEU A 442 -29.02 -4.90 20.95
C LEU A 442 -30.29 -5.02 20.07
N GLY A 443 -30.13 -5.44 18.82
CA GLY A 443 -31.21 -5.47 17.85
C GLY A 443 -31.62 -4.10 17.29
N ARG A 444 -30.91 -3.02 17.61
CA ARG A 444 -31.16 -1.66 17.10
C ARG A 444 -30.26 -1.31 15.90
N VAL A 445 -30.74 -0.38 15.07
CA VAL A 445 -29.91 0.33 14.08
C VAL A 445 -29.82 1.80 14.47
N VAL A 446 -28.59 2.32 14.57
CA VAL A 446 -28.28 3.68 15.04
C VAL A 446 -27.39 4.45 14.07
N ASP A 447 -27.43 5.78 14.16
CA ASP A 447 -26.48 6.65 13.49
C ASP A 447 -25.13 6.75 14.26
N ALA A 448 -24.20 7.56 13.74
CA ALA A 448 -22.89 7.81 14.37
C ALA A 448 -22.95 8.55 15.72
N LEU A 449 -24.07 9.14 16.12
CA LEU A 449 -24.30 9.78 17.42
C LEU A 449 -25.09 8.89 18.39
N GLY A 450 -25.49 7.69 17.93
CA GLY A 450 -26.28 6.71 18.69
C GLY A 450 -27.79 6.96 18.68
N ASN A 451 -28.31 7.82 17.81
CA ASN A 451 -29.76 8.01 17.64
C ASN A 451 -30.35 6.82 16.87
N ALA A 452 -31.55 6.38 17.24
CA ALA A 452 -32.24 5.30 16.54
C ALA A 452 -32.70 5.70 15.13
N ILE A 453 -32.37 4.88 14.13
CA ILE A 453 -32.77 5.06 12.72
C ILE A 453 -33.54 3.84 12.15
N ASP A 454 -33.89 2.88 13.01
CA ASP A 454 -34.68 1.68 12.67
C ASP A 454 -36.21 1.86 12.78
N GLY A 455 -36.67 3.02 13.24
CA GLY A 455 -38.09 3.32 13.45
C GLY A 455 -38.71 2.67 14.70
N LYS A 456 -37.95 1.94 15.53
CA LYS A 456 -38.46 1.25 16.73
C LYS A 456 -38.56 2.18 17.97
N GLY A 457 -38.76 3.48 17.77
CA GLY A 457 -38.73 4.49 18.82
C GLY A 457 -37.33 4.81 19.35
N ALA A 458 -37.25 5.55 20.47
CA ALA A 458 -36.00 5.98 21.08
C ALA A 458 -35.16 4.82 21.69
N ILE A 459 -33.99 5.14 22.23
CA ILE A 459 -33.13 4.21 22.97
C ILE A 459 -33.03 4.69 24.41
N ASN A 460 -33.51 3.88 25.35
CA ASN A 460 -33.75 4.28 26.73
C ASN A 460 -32.61 3.86 27.69
N THR A 461 -31.36 3.95 27.26
CA THR A 461 -30.21 3.74 28.16
C THR A 461 -30.00 4.94 29.09
N LYS A 462 -29.45 4.66 30.27
CA LYS A 462 -29.03 5.66 31.27
C LYS A 462 -27.53 6.01 31.16
N THR A 463 -26.77 5.27 30.36
CA THR A 463 -25.30 5.34 30.32
C THR A 463 -24.82 5.94 28.99
N ARG A 464 -23.82 6.84 29.07
CA ARG A 464 -23.14 7.42 27.90
C ARG A 464 -21.64 7.32 28.06
N PHE A 465 -20.93 6.93 27.00
CA PHE A 465 -19.47 6.88 26.95
C PHE A 465 -18.95 7.91 25.94
N ARG A 466 -17.87 8.63 26.29
CA ARG A 466 -17.16 9.49 25.33
C ARG A 466 -16.61 8.65 24.19
N VAL A 467 -16.59 9.18 22.97
CA VAL A 467 -16.08 8.42 21.80
C VAL A 467 -14.54 8.32 21.79
N GLY A 468 -13.85 9.30 22.37
CA GLY A 468 -12.39 9.49 22.33
C GLY A 468 -11.61 8.96 23.53
N ILE A 469 -12.00 7.83 24.12
CA ILE A 469 -11.30 7.25 25.29
C ILE A 469 -9.95 6.65 24.85
N LYS A 470 -8.93 6.74 25.72
CA LYS A 470 -7.65 6.05 25.54
C LYS A 470 -7.83 4.53 25.68
N ALA A 471 -7.11 3.76 24.88
CA ALA A 471 -7.05 2.31 24.99
C ALA A 471 -6.50 1.84 26.36
N PRO A 472 -6.85 0.63 26.84
CA PRO A 472 -6.24 0.04 28.02
C PRO A 472 -4.71 -0.04 27.89
N GLY A 473 -3.98 0.26 28.97
CA GLY A 473 -2.52 0.14 29.02
C GLY A 473 -2.02 -1.31 28.95
N ILE A 474 -0.73 -1.53 29.15
CA ILE A 474 -0.14 -2.89 29.08
C ILE A 474 -0.63 -3.78 30.23
N ILE A 475 -0.56 -3.30 31.48
CA ILE A 475 -0.84 -4.11 32.68
C ILE A 475 -2.30 -4.64 32.78
N PRO A 476 -3.35 -3.89 32.38
CA PRO A 476 -4.72 -4.42 32.41
C PRO A 476 -5.01 -5.54 31.40
N ARG A 477 -4.19 -5.70 30.35
CA ARG A 477 -4.40 -6.69 29.27
C ARG A 477 -3.87 -8.07 29.65
N VAL A 478 -4.29 -9.10 28.93
CA VAL A 478 -3.69 -10.45 28.99
C VAL A 478 -3.60 -11.06 27.59
N SER A 479 -2.66 -11.99 27.39
CA SER A 479 -2.47 -12.69 26.11
C SER A 479 -3.74 -13.42 25.67
N VAL A 480 -4.11 -13.26 24.39
CA VAL A 480 -5.24 -13.94 23.76
C VAL A 480 -5.02 -15.45 23.74
N LYS A 481 -5.96 -16.21 24.33
CA LYS A 481 -5.92 -17.68 24.47
C LYS A 481 -7.27 -18.37 24.20
N GLU A 482 -8.33 -17.59 23.99
CA GLU A 482 -9.68 -18.11 23.73
C GLU A 482 -10.01 -17.93 22.24
N PRO A 483 -10.54 -18.96 21.56
CA PRO A 483 -10.93 -18.85 20.16
C PRO A 483 -12.18 -17.98 19.97
N MET A 484 -12.19 -17.18 18.91
CA MET A 484 -13.37 -16.51 18.35
C MET A 484 -13.69 -17.23 17.03
N GLN A 485 -14.61 -18.19 17.11
CA GLN A 485 -14.96 -19.07 15.99
C GLN A 485 -15.71 -18.27 14.93
N THR A 486 -15.26 -18.31 13.67
CA THR A 486 -15.99 -17.70 12.54
C THR A 486 -17.02 -18.64 11.92
N GLY A 487 -16.84 -19.95 12.08
CA GLY A 487 -17.67 -20.96 11.42
C GLY A 487 -17.21 -21.24 9.98
N ILE A 488 -16.07 -20.69 9.56
CA ILE A 488 -15.54 -20.79 8.19
C ILE A 488 -14.27 -21.62 8.22
N LYS A 489 -14.31 -22.80 7.59
CA LYS A 489 -13.21 -23.80 7.58
C LYS A 489 -11.85 -23.17 7.27
N ALA A 490 -11.79 -22.36 6.23
CA ALA A 490 -10.55 -21.73 5.74
C ALA A 490 -10.00 -20.63 6.67
N VAL A 491 -10.82 -20.06 7.57
CA VAL A 491 -10.39 -19.08 8.56
C VAL A 491 -9.98 -19.78 9.85
N ASP A 492 -10.89 -20.55 10.46
CA ASP A 492 -10.70 -21.17 11.78
C ASP A 492 -9.51 -22.16 11.80
N SER A 493 -9.14 -22.74 10.65
CA SER A 493 -7.96 -23.62 10.49
C SER A 493 -6.65 -22.90 10.12
N LEU A 494 -6.66 -21.95 9.17
CA LEU A 494 -5.43 -21.39 8.57
C LEU A 494 -5.04 -19.99 9.07
N VAL A 495 -6.02 -19.21 9.53
CA VAL A 495 -5.87 -17.83 10.05
C VAL A 495 -6.83 -17.64 11.23
N PRO A 496 -6.63 -18.39 12.33
CA PRO A 496 -7.54 -18.37 13.47
C PRO A 496 -7.58 -17.01 14.16
N ILE A 497 -8.76 -16.69 14.69
CA ILE A 497 -9.03 -15.42 15.38
C ILE A 497 -9.34 -15.73 16.83
N GLY A 498 -8.71 -15.01 17.76
CA GLY A 498 -8.95 -15.13 19.19
C GLY A 498 -9.69 -13.93 19.77
N ARG A 499 -10.30 -14.12 20.94
CA ARG A 499 -11.06 -13.08 21.64
C ARG A 499 -10.13 -11.96 22.12
N GLY A 500 -10.34 -10.74 21.62
CA GLY A 500 -9.46 -9.60 21.85
C GLY A 500 -8.36 -9.38 20.79
N GLN A 501 -8.36 -10.15 19.69
CA GLN A 501 -7.47 -9.99 18.53
C GLN A 501 -8.02 -8.92 17.56
N ARG A 502 -7.12 -8.34 16.76
CA ARG A 502 -7.41 -7.41 15.65
C ARG A 502 -7.07 -8.10 14.32
N GLU A 503 -8.05 -8.61 13.56
CA GLU A 503 -7.79 -9.35 12.32
C GLU A 503 -8.34 -8.61 11.08
N LEU A 504 -7.45 -8.18 10.18
CA LEU A 504 -7.79 -7.37 9.01
C LEU A 504 -8.44 -8.20 7.89
N ILE A 505 -9.65 -7.84 7.46
CA ILE A 505 -10.28 -8.37 6.25
C ILE A 505 -9.95 -7.43 5.07
N ILE A 506 -9.01 -7.84 4.21
CA ILE A 506 -8.47 -6.98 3.14
C ILE A 506 -8.68 -7.63 1.76
N GLY A 507 -9.01 -6.80 0.76
CA GLY A 507 -9.12 -7.25 -0.63
C GLY A 507 -9.96 -6.31 -1.51
N ASP A 508 -10.11 -6.71 -2.77
CA ASP A 508 -10.60 -5.84 -3.85
C ASP A 508 -12.10 -5.52 -3.85
N ARG A 509 -12.47 -4.55 -4.69
CA ARG A 509 -13.85 -4.12 -4.98
C ARG A 509 -14.58 -5.06 -5.95
N GLN A 510 -14.99 -6.24 -5.49
CA GLN A 510 -15.76 -7.18 -6.30
C GLN A 510 -17.24 -6.74 -6.41
N THR A 511 -17.63 -6.19 -7.57
CA THR A 511 -19.00 -5.69 -7.84
C THR A 511 -19.84 -6.57 -8.76
N GLY A 512 -19.29 -7.69 -9.25
CA GLY A 512 -20.03 -8.72 -10.02
C GLY A 512 -20.63 -8.28 -11.36
N LYS A 513 -20.44 -7.03 -11.78
CA LYS A 513 -20.96 -6.45 -13.04
C LYS A 513 -20.68 -7.36 -14.23
N THR A 514 -19.42 -7.76 -14.38
CA THR A 514 -18.90 -8.69 -15.38
C THR A 514 -19.58 -10.07 -15.32
N SER A 515 -19.85 -10.62 -14.13
CA SER A 515 -20.57 -11.89 -13.98
C SER A 515 -22.02 -11.77 -14.44
N VAL A 516 -22.75 -10.76 -13.96
CA VAL A 516 -24.15 -10.49 -14.35
C VAL A 516 -24.26 -10.26 -15.86
N ALA A 517 -23.32 -9.53 -16.45
CA ALA A 517 -23.23 -9.34 -17.88
C ALA A 517 -23.12 -10.66 -18.66
N ILE A 518 -22.14 -11.50 -18.29
CA ILE A 518 -21.89 -12.77 -18.99
C ILE A 518 -23.04 -13.76 -18.80
N ASP A 519 -23.60 -13.83 -17.59
CA ASP A 519 -24.74 -14.71 -17.29
C ASP A 519 -26.01 -14.24 -18.03
N ALA A 520 -26.18 -12.93 -18.24
CA ALA A 520 -27.24 -12.37 -19.07
C ALA A 520 -27.08 -12.69 -20.57
N ILE A 521 -25.83 -12.79 -21.08
CA ILE A 521 -25.56 -13.30 -22.44
C ILE A 521 -25.91 -14.78 -22.52
N ILE A 522 -25.38 -15.61 -21.62
CA ILE A 522 -25.58 -17.07 -21.62
C ILE A 522 -27.06 -17.45 -21.53
N ASN A 523 -27.86 -16.69 -20.77
CA ASN A 523 -29.31 -16.90 -20.67
C ASN A 523 -30.08 -16.69 -22.00
N GLN A 524 -29.49 -16.03 -23.01
CA GLN A 524 -30.12 -15.92 -24.35
C GLN A 524 -30.06 -17.22 -25.15
N LYS A 525 -29.21 -18.18 -24.76
CA LYS A 525 -29.03 -19.47 -25.45
C LYS A 525 -30.36 -20.17 -25.79
N ARG A 526 -31.29 -20.22 -24.83
CA ARG A 526 -32.61 -20.84 -24.96
C ARG A 526 -33.52 -20.22 -26.03
N TYR A 527 -33.26 -18.97 -26.43
CA TYR A 527 -33.98 -18.30 -27.52
C TYR A 527 -33.28 -18.46 -28.87
N HIS A 528 -31.94 -18.49 -28.89
CA HIS A 528 -31.15 -18.77 -30.09
C HIS A 528 -31.25 -20.23 -30.56
N GLU A 529 -31.38 -21.17 -29.62
CA GLU A 529 -31.70 -22.59 -29.88
C GLU A 529 -33.20 -22.81 -30.19
N GLY A 530 -34.02 -21.76 -30.06
CA GLY A 530 -35.43 -21.74 -30.45
C GLY A 530 -35.65 -21.38 -31.93
N GLY A 531 -36.84 -21.75 -32.43
CA GLY A 531 -37.24 -21.49 -33.82
C GLY A 531 -37.76 -20.08 -34.12
N ASP A 532 -38.03 -19.24 -33.11
CA ASP A 532 -38.54 -17.88 -33.30
C ASP A 532 -37.40 -16.84 -33.36
N GLU A 533 -37.10 -16.39 -34.58
CA GLU A 533 -36.13 -15.31 -34.84
C GLU A 533 -36.46 -14.00 -34.10
N LYS A 534 -37.74 -13.71 -33.80
CA LYS A 534 -38.14 -12.49 -33.09
C LYS A 534 -37.72 -12.48 -31.61
N LEU A 535 -37.33 -13.62 -31.05
CA LEU A 535 -36.84 -13.72 -29.67
C LEU A 535 -35.30 -13.70 -29.58
N LYS A 536 -34.59 -13.62 -30.71
CA LYS A 536 -33.12 -13.73 -30.75
C LYS A 536 -32.43 -12.40 -30.48
N LEU A 537 -31.69 -12.36 -29.37
CA LEU A 537 -30.95 -11.19 -28.89
C LEU A 537 -29.45 -11.36 -29.11
N PHE A 538 -28.88 -10.61 -30.06
CA PHE A 538 -27.44 -10.62 -30.35
C PHE A 538 -26.70 -9.76 -29.33
N CYS A 539 -25.62 -10.27 -28.76
CA CYS A 539 -24.98 -9.68 -27.59
C CYS A 539 -23.59 -9.14 -27.91
N ILE A 540 -23.26 -7.90 -27.50
CA ILE A 540 -21.96 -7.28 -27.75
C ILE A 540 -21.34 -6.93 -26.40
N TYR A 541 -20.21 -7.55 -26.08
CA TYR A 541 -19.46 -7.28 -24.87
C TYR A 541 -18.26 -6.39 -25.17
N VAL A 542 -18.20 -5.19 -24.58
CA VAL A 542 -17.10 -4.25 -24.76
C VAL A 542 -16.20 -4.25 -23.52
N ALA A 543 -15.03 -4.87 -23.66
CA ALA A 543 -13.96 -4.85 -22.68
C ALA A 543 -13.03 -3.63 -22.93
N VAL A 544 -13.10 -2.63 -22.06
CA VAL A 544 -12.24 -1.44 -22.10
C VAL A 544 -11.23 -1.48 -20.97
N GLY A 545 -9.94 -1.32 -21.28
CA GLY A 545 -8.84 -1.27 -20.32
C GLY A 545 -8.78 -2.46 -19.36
N GLN A 546 -9.22 -3.65 -19.78
CA GLN A 546 -9.20 -4.86 -18.95
C GLN A 546 -7.90 -5.67 -19.12
N LYS A 547 -7.52 -6.43 -18.09
CA LYS A 547 -6.38 -7.35 -18.18
C LYS A 547 -6.66 -8.41 -19.27
N ARG A 548 -5.68 -8.68 -20.14
CA ARG A 548 -5.82 -9.63 -21.26
C ARG A 548 -6.23 -11.04 -20.80
N SER A 549 -5.78 -11.47 -19.62
CA SER A 549 -6.20 -12.72 -18.97
C SER A 549 -7.69 -12.75 -18.62
N THR A 550 -8.24 -11.64 -18.11
CA THR A 550 -9.68 -11.51 -17.83
C THR A 550 -10.49 -11.60 -19.12
N VAL A 551 -10.09 -10.91 -20.20
CA VAL A 551 -10.80 -11.01 -21.49
C VAL A 551 -10.75 -12.45 -22.03
N ALA A 552 -9.61 -13.12 -21.96
CA ALA A 552 -9.48 -14.52 -22.37
C ALA A 552 -10.38 -15.48 -21.55
N GLN A 553 -10.55 -15.24 -20.25
CA GLN A 553 -11.48 -16.00 -19.41
C GLN A 553 -12.96 -15.78 -19.81
N ILE A 554 -13.32 -14.55 -20.23
CA ILE A 554 -14.67 -14.22 -20.73
C ILE A 554 -14.93 -14.93 -22.07
N VAL A 555 -14.00 -14.82 -23.03
CA VAL A 555 -14.05 -15.55 -24.31
C VAL A 555 -14.24 -17.04 -24.04
N LYS A 556 -13.39 -17.64 -23.21
CA LYS A 556 -13.49 -19.06 -22.87
C LYS A 556 -14.85 -19.43 -22.26
N LYS A 557 -15.35 -18.70 -21.26
CA LYS A 557 -16.66 -19.01 -20.65
C LYS A 557 -17.82 -18.93 -21.66
N LEU A 558 -17.75 -18.03 -22.65
CA LEU A 558 -18.77 -17.92 -23.70
C LEU A 558 -18.67 -19.07 -24.72
N SER A 559 -17.47 -19.50 -25.13
CA SER A 559 -17.30 -20.69 -25.98
C SER A 559 -17.61 -22.01 -25.26
N ASP A 560 -17.17 -22.18 -24.00
CA ASP A 560 -17.48 -23.36 -23.16
C ASP A 560 -19.00 -23.55 -22.95
N THR A 561 -19.79 -22.49 -23.12
CA THR A 561 -21.27 -22.54 -23.04
C THR A 561 -21.99 -22.50 -24.40
N GLY A 562 -21.26 -22.29 -25.50
CA GLY A 562 -21.80 -22.12 -26.86
C GLY A 562 -22.55 -20.80 -27.08
N ALA A 563 -22.23 -19.79 -26.27
CA ALA A 563 -22.79 -18.43 -26.33
C ALA A 563 -22.02 -17.49 -27.28
N ASP A 564 -20.82 -17.89 -27.70
CA ASP A 564 -20.02 -17.25 -28.74
C ASP A 564 -20.76 -17.14 -30.09
N LYS A 565 -21.57 -18.15 -30.45
CA LYS A 565 -22.39 -18.18 -31.68
C LYS A 565 -23.29 -16.96 -31.90
N TYR A 566 -23.67 -16.26 -30.84
CA TYR A 566 -24.53 -15.07 -30.88
C TYR A 566 -23.96 -13.89 -30.08
N SER A 567 -22.67 -13.93 -29.74
CA SER A 567 -22.00 -12.83 -29.04
C SER A 567 -20.71 -12.35 -29.70
N VAL A 568 -20.51 -11.04 -29.68
CA VAL A 568 -19.34 -10.35 -30.24
C VAL A 568 -18.57 -9.70 -29.11
N ILE A 569 -17.25 -9.90 -29.07
CA ILE A 569 -16.39 -9.37 -28.01
C ILE A 569 -15.49 -8.29 -28.63
N VAL A 570 -15.75 -7.03 -28.27
CA VAL A 570 -14.91 -5.89 -28.63
C VAL A 570 -13.91 -5.67 -27.49
N SER A 571 -12.62 -5.84 -27.78
CA SER A 571 -11.56 -5.79 -26.77
C SER A 571 -10.54 -4.70 -27.08
N ALA A 572 -10.42 -3.73 -26.18
CA ALA A 572 -9.22 -2.91 -26.01
C ALA A 572 -8.71 -3.12 -24.58
N THR A 573 -7.66 -3.91 -24.43
CA THR A 573 -7.08 -4.30 -23.15
C THR A 573 -6.32 -3.15 -22.48
N ALA A 574 -5.94 -3.32 -21.21
CA ALA A 574 -5.10 -2.36 -20.49
C ALA A 574 -3.70 -2.17 -21.13
N SER A 575 -3.27 -3.11 -21.98
CA SER A 575 -2.03 -3.03 -22.76
C SER A 575 -2.20 -2.38 -24.15
N ASP A 576 -3.43 -2.13 -24.59
CA ASP A 576 -3.72 -1.45 -25.85
C ASP A 576 -3.72 0.08 -25.66
N SER A 577 -3.42 0.83 -26.71
CA SER A 577 -3.21 2.28 -26.62
C SER A 577 -4.51 3.05 -26.30
N ALA A 578 -4.38 4.23 -25.70
CA ALA A 578 -5.51 5.10 -25.36
C ALA A 578 -6.49 5.37 -26.54
N PRO A 579 -6.05 5.58 -27.80
CA PRO A 579 -6.96 5.64 -28.95
C PRO A 579 -7.90 4.43 -29.06
N LEU A 580 -7.38 3.21 -28.88
CA LEU A 580 -8.16 1.98 -29.00
C LEU A 580 -9.11 1.79 -27.81
N GLN A 581 -8.65 2.10 -26.59
CA GLN A 581 -9.50 2.07 -25.39
C GLN A 581 -10.64 3.09 -25.46
N TYR A 582 -10.40 4.27 -26.06
CA TYR A 582 -11.44 5.27 -26.32
C TYR A 582 -12.44 4.83 -27.41
N LEU A 583 -11.94 4.22 -28.50
CA LEU A 583 -12.76 3.81 -29.64
C LEU A 583 -13.63 2.56 -29.38
N ALA A 584 -13.20 1.64 -28.52
CA ALA A 584 -13.88 0.34 -28.34
C ALA A 584 -15.39 0.45 -28.03
N PRO A 585 -15.90 1.39 -27.20
CA PRO A 585 -17.34 1.56 -27.01
C PRO A 585 -18.11 2.06 -28.24
N TYR A 586 -17.47 2.86 -29.12
CA TYR A 586 -18.06 3.27 -30.40
C TYR A 586 -18.10 2.10 -31.40
N THR A 587 -17.03 1.29 -31.45
CA THR A 587 -17.02 0.04 -32.23
C THR A 587 -18.14 -0.90 -31.78
N GLY A 588 -18.32 -1.08 -30.47
CA GLY A 588 -19.43 -1.85 -29.92
C GLY A 588 -20.81 -1.25 -30.20
N CYS A 589 -20.92 0.08 -30.24
CA CYS A 589 -22.13 0.78 -30.68
C CYS A 589 -22.47 0.42 -32.13
N ALA A 590 -21.57 0.69 -33.08
CA ALA A 590 -21.79 0.45 -34.51
C ALA A 590 -22.14 -1.02 -34.83
N MET A 591 -21.54 -1.99 -34.12
CA MET A 591 -21.92 -3.40 -34.24
C MET A 591 -23.34 -3.69 -33.76
N GLY A 592 -23.83 -3.00 -32.72
CA GLY A 592 -25.20 -3.14 -32.23
C GLY A 592 -26.21 -2.43 -33.11
N GLU A 593 -25.82 -1.29 -33.69
CA GLU A 593 -26.60 -0.58 -34.69
C GLU A 593 -26.79 -1.41 -35.96
N PHE A 594 -25.75 -2.11 -36.44
CA PHE A 594 -25.90 -3.08 -37.52
C PHE A 594 -27.00 -4.12 -37.25
N PHE A 595 -27.06 -4.70 -36.06
CA PHE A 595 -28.14 -5.65 -35.71
C PHE A 595 -29.51 -4.96 -35.65
N ARG A 596 -29.62 -3.80 -34.97
CA ARG A 596 -30.83 -2.98 -34.88
C ARG A 596 -31.41 -2.67 -36.27
N ASP A 597 -30.56 -2.18 -37.17
CA ASP A 597 -30.95 -1.65 -38.47
C ASP A 597 -31.23 -2.77 -39.50
N ASN A 598 -30.75 -3.99 -39.23
CA ASN A 598 -31.13 -5.22 -39.94
C ASN A 598 -32.32 -5.94 -39.27
N GLY A 599 -33.11 -5.25 -38.44
CA GLY A 599 -34.35 -5.76 -37.84
C GLY A 599 -34.15 -6.81 -36.74
N LYS A 600 -32.94 -6.92 -36.17
CA LYS A 600 -32.61 -7.88 -35.10
C LYS A 600 -32.48 -7.16 -33.76
N HIS A 601 -32.72 -7.88 -32.67
CA HIS A 601 -32.54 -7.32 -31.33
C HIS A 601 -31.07 -7.39 -30.89
N ALA A 602 -30.58 -6.30 -30.29
CA ALA A 602 -29.19 -6.16 -29.85
C ALA A 602 -29.11 -5.78 -28.36
N LEU A 603 -28.18 -6.39 -27.63
CA LEU A 603 -27.78 -6.03 -26.27
C LEU A 603 -26.31 -5.64 -26.26
N ILE A 604 -26.00 -4.38 -25.97
CA ILE A 604 -24.62 -3.90 -25.81
C ILE A 604 -24.30 -3.79 -24.32
N ILE A 605 -23.17 -4.35 -23.92
CA ILE A 605 -22.66 -4.31 -22.54
C ILE A 605 -21.31 -3.62 -22.53
N TYR A 606 -21.24 -2.49 -21.83
CA TYR A 606 -19.99 -1.79 -21.52
C TYR A 606 -19.57 -2.15 -20.09
N ASP A 607 -18.44 -2.85 -19.94
CA ASP A 607 -17.97 -3.39 -18.66
C ASP A 607 -17.50 -2.28 -17.69
N ASP A 608 -16.74 -1.31 -18.22
CA ASP A 608 -16.26 -0.15 -17.46
C ASP A 608 -16.01 1.08 -18.36
N LEU A 609 -17.02 1.93 -18.51
CA LEU A 609 -16.91 3.20 -19.25
C LEU A 609 -16.02 4.24 -18.54
N SER A 610 -15.69 4.06 -17.26
CA SER A 610 -14.74 4.94 -16.54
C SER A 610 -13.37 4.89 -17.22
N LYS A 611 -12.98 3.74 -17.75
CA LYS A 611 -11.74 3.54 -18.50
C LYS A 611 -11.77 4.18 -19.88
N GLN A 612 -12.94 4.24 -20.52
CA GLN A 612 -13.11 5.04 -21.75
C GLN A 612 -12.93 6.54 -21.46
N ALA A 613 -13.42 7.03 -20.31
CA ALA A 613 -13.24 8.42 -19.90
C ALA A 613 -11.78 8.75 -19.55
N VAL A 614 -11.05 7.82 -18.91
CA VAL A 614 -9.59 7.93 -18.69
C VAL A 614 -8.85 7.94 -20.03
N ALA A 615 -9.17 7.05 -20.96
CA ALA A 615 -8.59 7.02 -22.29
C ALA A 615 -8.88 8.31 -23.08
N TYR A 616 -10.10 8.84 -23.02
CA TYR A 616 -10.45 10.13 -23.62
C TYR A 616 -9.66 11.30 -23.02
N ARG A 617 -9.45 11.29 -21.69
CA ARG A 617 -8.59 12.27 -20.99
C ARG A 617 -7.14 12.17 -21.45
N GLN A 618 -6.60 10.97 -21.63
CA GLN A 618 -5.25 10.73 -22.17
C GLN A 618 -5.10 11.17 -23.65
N LEU A 619 -6.21 11.31 -24.39
CA LEU A 619 -6.23 11.80 -25.78
C LEU A 619 -6.44 13.31 -25.90
N THR A 620 -7.05 13.93 -24.90
CA THR A 620 -7.45 15.36 -24.93
C THR A 620 -6.51 16.26 -24.14
N LEU A 621 -5.59 15.69 -23.35
CA LEU A 621 -4.54 16.41 -22.65
C LEU A 621 -3.19 16.21 -23.35
N SER A 622 -2.34 17.23 -23.34
CA SER A 622 -0.89 17.02 -23.45
C SER A 622 -0.42 16.14 -22.27
N PRO A 623 0.63 15.32 -22.42
CA PRO A 623 0.79 14.07 -21.65
C PRO A 623 0.77 14.15 -20.12
N ASP A 624 1.08 15.32 -19.54
CA ASP A 624 1.51 15.49 -18.15
C ASP A 624 0.38 15.82 -17.15
N ALA A 625 -0.89 15.74 -17.54
CA ALA A 625 -2.04 16.23 -16.74
C ALA A 625 -3.11 15.17 -16.40
N ALA A 626 -2.81 13.88 -16.57
CA ALA A 626 -3.82 12.83 -16.72
C ALA A 626 -4.07 11.91 -15.49
N ASP A 627 -3.94 12.38 -14.24
CA ASP A 627 -4.52 11.62 -13.11
C ASP A 627 -5.03 12.48 -11.92
N GLN A 628 -6.36 12.58 -11.79
CA GLN A 628 -7.05 13.00 -10.56
C GLN A 628 -8.58 12.86 -10.64
N PHE A 629 -9.16 12.47 -9.50
CA PHE A 629 -10.58 12.35 -9.16
C PHE A 629 -11.44 11.29 -9.88
N GLN A 630 -12.33 10.71 -9.07
CA GLN A 630 -13.06 9.47 -9.30
C GLN A 630 -14.57 9.78 -9.23
N THR A 631 -15.34 9.44 -10.27
CA THR A 631 -16.78 9.72 -10.33
C THR A 631 -17.61 8.50 -9.92
N ASP A 632 -18.33 8.61 -8.81
CA ASP A 632 -19.25 7.56 -8.37
C ASP A 632 -20.48 7.45 -9.29
N LYS A 633 -20.88 6.22 -9.65
CA LYS A 633 -22.25 5.93 -10.08
C LYS A 633 -22.70 4.49 -9.86
N VAL A 634 -24.01 4.34 -9.75
CA VAL A 634 -24.74 3.21 -9.15
C VAL A 634 -25.07 2.12 -10.17
N ARG A 635 -24.98 0.83 -9.76
CA ARG A 635 -25.95 -0.23 -10.15
C ARG A 635 -25.93 -1.46 -9.22
N LEU A 636 -26.74 -2.46 -9.58
CA LEU A 636 -27.33 -3.52 -8.72
C LEU A 636 -26.34 -4.47 -8.01
N THR A 637 -26.81 -5.00 -6.87
CA THR A 637 -26.15 -6.06 -6.09
C THR A 637 -26.53 -7.45 -6.60
N VAL A 638 -25.54 -8.31 -6.87
CA VAL A 638 -25.68 -9.77 -6.83
C VAL A 638 -24.76 -10.30 -5.73
N LEU A 639 -25.14 -11.40 -5.09
CA LEU A 639 -24.45 -11.96 -3.92
C LEU A 639 -23.09 -12.58 -4.29
N ILE A 640 -22.06 -11.76 -4.17
CA ILE A 640 -20.64 -12.08 -4.34
C ILE A 640 -20.05 -12.45 -2.98
N PHE A 641 -19.01 -13.28 -2.91
CA PHE A 641 -18.26 -13.53 -1.67
C PHE A 641 -17.38 -12.32 -1.34
N SER A 642 -18.02 -11.26 -0.86
CA SER A 642 -17.38 -10.01 -0.46
C SER A 642 -16.74 -10.12 0.92
N LYS A 643 -15.91 -9.13 1.25
CA LYS A 643 -15.36 -8.89 2.60
C LYS A 643 -16.48 -8.89 3.66
N THR A 644 -17.62 -8.29 3.33
CA THR A 644 -18.85 -8.27 4.14
C THR A 644 -19.46 -9.65 4.36
N ALA A 645 -19.40 -10.59 3.41
CA ALA A 645 -19.98 -11.93 3.61
C ALA A 645 -19.28 -12.69 4.74
N LEU A 646 -17.93 -12.65 4.79
CA LEU A 646 -17.12 -13.25 5.85
C LEU A 646 -17.48 -12.66 7.23
N ALA A 647 -17.69 -11.34 7.29
CA ALA A 647 -18.14 -10.64 8.48
C ALA A 647 -19.54 -11.07 8.95
N ILE A 648 -20.51 -11.19 8.05
CA ILE A 648 -21.88 -11.61 8.40
C ILE A 648 -21.93 -13.09 8.80
N ASP A 649 -21.22 -13.97 8.11
CA ASP A 649 -21.12 -15.40 8.46
C ASP A 649 -20.51 -15.58 9.86
N THR A 650 -19.48 -14.78 10.20
CA THR A 650 -18.90 -14.72 11.54
C THR A 650 -19.94 -14.30 12.60
N ILE A 651 -20.79 -13.30 12.33
CA ILE A 651 -21.86 -12.89 13.26
C ILE A 651 -22.91 -14.01 13.41
N ILE A 652 -23.32 -14.66 12.32
CA ILE A 652 -24.31 -15.75 12.35
C ILE A 652 -23.80 -16.95 13.16
N ASN A 653 -22.51 -17.29 13.06
CA ASN A 653 -21.93 -18.40 13.83
C ASN A 653 -22.01 -18.19 15.36
N GLN A 654 -22.16 -16.96 15.86
CA GLN A 654 -22.24 -16.69 17.30
C GLN A 654 -23.59 -17.08 17.92
N LYS A 655 -24.63 -17.25 17.08
CA LYS A 655 -26.01 -17.55 17.52
C LYS A 655 -26.07 -18.70 18.52
N ARG A 656 -25.42 -19.83 18.19
CA ARG A 656 -25.35 -21.02 19.05
C ARG A 656 -24.71 -20.79 20.42
N PHE A 657 -23.80 -19.82 20.56
CA PHE A 657 -23.22 -19.49 21.86
C PHE A 657 -24.12 -18.53 22.65
N ASN A 658 -24.82 -17.62 21.96
CA ASN A 658 -25.77 -16.70 22.57
C ASN A 658 -27.07 -17.41 23.02
N GLU A 659 -27.48 -18.47 22.33
CA GLU A 659 -28.63 -19.32 22.70
C GLU A 659 -28.29 -20.38 23.78
N ALA A 660 -27.03 -20.77 23.94
CA ALA A 660 -26.60 -21.82 24.89
C ALA A 660 -26.53 -21.41 26.38
N GLY A 661 -27.03 -20.22 26.74
CA GLY A 661 -27.18 -19.75 28.14
C GLY A 661 -25.89 -19.37 28.89
N ASP A 662 -24.72 -19.87 28.49
CA ASP A 662 -23.43 -19.58 29.13
C ASP A 662 -22.90 -18.18 28.77
N GLU A 663 -23.10 -17.21 29.67
CA GLU A 663 -22.61 -15.81 29.53
C GLU A 663 -21.12 -15.70 29.18
N LYS A 664 -20.26 -16.62 29.63
CA LYS A 664 -18.83 -16.59 29.28
C LYS A 664 -18.57 -17.04 27.84
N LYS A 665 -19.48 -17.80 27.23
CA LYS A 665 -19.42 -18.18 25.81
C LYS A 665 -20.12 -17.20 24.88
N LYS A 666 -21.06 -16.38 25.37
CA LYS A 666 -21.74 -15.34 24.58
C LYS A 666 -20.76 -14.38 23.90
N LEU A 667 -21.17 -13.83 22.76
CA LEU A 667 -20.43 -12.83 22.00
C LEU A 667 -21.40 -11.81 21.41
N TYR A 668 -21.35 -10.58 21.94
CA TYR A 668 -22.20 -9.46 21.52
C TYR A 668 -21.57 -8.78 20.29
N CYS A 669 -22.34 -8.57 19.22
CA CYS A 669 -21.81 -8.13 17.93
C CYS A 669 -22.11 -6.65 17.65
N ILE A 670 -21.16 -5.94 17.05
CA ILE A 670 -21.31 -4.56 16.58
C ILE A 670 -20.85 -4.50 15.12
N TYR A 671 -21.73 -4.09 14.21
CA TYR A 671 -21.39 -3.90 12.80
C TYR A 671 -21.48 -2.42 12.45
N VAL A 672 -20.36 -1.81 12.08
CA VAL A 672 -20.24 -0.40 11.73
C VAL A 672 -20.17 -0.25 10.21
N ALA A 673 -21.27 0.20 9.61
CA ALA A 673 -21.35 0.53 8.19
C ALA A 673 -20.88 1.97 7.94
N ILE A 674 -19.78 2.13 7.22
CA ILE A 674 -19.07 3.40 6.97
C ILE A 674 -19.09 3.65 5.46
N GLY A 675 -19.67 4.77 5.02
CA GLY A 675 -19.79 5.14 3.61
C GLY A 675 -20.51 4.08 2.74
N GLN A 676 -21.32 3.23 3.35
CA GLN A 676 -22.07 2.17 2.66
C GLN A 676 -23.39 2.71 2.09
N LYS A 677 -23.96 2.02 1.09
CA LYS A 677 -25.29 2.37 0.59
C LYS A 677 -26.37 1.94 1.57
N ARG A 678 -27.36 2.79 1.83
CA ARG A 678 -28.51 2.51 2.71
C ARG A 678 -29.24 1.20 2.35
N SER A 679 -29.32 0.87 1.05
CA SER A 679 -29.86 -0.41 0.55
C SER A 679 -29.04 -1.63 0.97
N THR A 680 -27.71 -1.52 1.03
CA THR A 680 -26.82 -2.60 1.47
C THR A 680 -26.97 -2.82 2.97
N VAL A 681 -27.04 -1.73 3.76
CA VAL A 681 -27.30 -1.81 5.21
C VAL A 681 -28.66 -2.45 5.47
N ALA A 682 -29.72 -2.07 4.74
CA ALA A 682 -31.03 -2.70 4.85
C ALA A 682 -31.02 -4.20 4.49
N GLN A 683 -30.23 -4.62 3.49
CA GLN A 683 -30.02 -6.04 3.16
C GLN A 683 -29.30 -6.78 4.29
N ILE A 684 -28.29 -6.17 4.94
CA ILE A 684 -27.58 -6.74 6.09
C ILE A 684 -28.50 -6.88 7.31
N VAL A 685 -29.24 -5.83 7.66
CA VAL A 685 -30.27 -5.85 8.73
C VAL A 685 -31.25 -6.99 8.47
N LYS A 686 -31.73 -7.14 7.23
CA LYS A 686 -32.62 -8.25 6.88
C LYS A 686 -31.92 -9.60 7.05
N ARG A 687 -30.72 -9.83 6.52
CA ARG A 687 -30.01 -11.13 6.66
C ARG A 687 -29.77 -11.53 8.12
N LEU A 688 -29.39 -10.57 8.96
CA LEU A 688 -29.22 -10.78 10.39
C LEU A 688 -30.56 -11.00 11.11
N THR A 689 -31.68 -10.51 10.56
CA THR A 689 -33.03 -10.80 11.08
C THR A 689 -33.48 -12.19 10.64
N ASP A 690 -33.38 -12.52 9.35
CA ASP A 690 -33.71 -13.81 8.73
C ASP A 690 -32.97 -14.99 9.42
N SER A 691 -31.74 -14.76 9.90
CA SER A 691 -30.94 -15.76 10.65
C SER A 691 -31.24 -15.82 12.16
N GLY A 692 -31.92 -14.84 12.73
CA GLY A 692 -32.09 -14.66 14.17
C GLY A 692 -30.88 -14.04 14.90
N SER A 693 -29.94 -13.45 14.15
CA SER A 693 -28.68 -12.88 14.69
C SER A 693 -28.80 -11.43 15.19
N MET A 694 -29.84 -10.68 14.78
CA MET A 694 -30.04 -9.31 15.24
C MET A 694 -30.20 -9.20 16.77
N GLY A 695 -30.74 -10.22 17.45
CA GLY A 695 -31.01 -10.18 18.90
C GLY A 695 -29.78 -9.92 19.78
N TYR A 696 -28.57 -10.16 19.26
CA TYR A 696 -27.30 -9.87 19.93
C TYR A 696 -26.40 -8.93 19.12
N THR A 697 -26.94 -8.25 18.10
CA THR A 697 -26.18 -7.39 17.18
C THR A 697 -26.65 -5.93 17.21
N ILE A 698 -25.72 -5.00 17.40
CA ILE A 698 -25.89 -3.55 17.21
C ILE A 698 -25.42 -3.19 15.79
N ILE A 699 -26.16 -2.36 15.06
CA ILE A 699 -25.70 -1.82 13.77
C ILE A 699 -25.55 -0.31 13.87
N VAL A 700 -24.33 0.19 13.73
CA VAL A 700 -24.02 1.62 13.60
C VAL A 700 -23.91 1.94 12.12
N SER A 701 -24.58 2.99 11.64
CA SER A 701 -24.61 3.34 10.21
C SER A 701 -24.34 4.82 9.97
N ALA A 702 -23.24 5.11 9.28
CA ALA A 702 -23.00 6.36 8.58
C ALA A 702 -22.84 6.03 7.09
N THR A 703 -23.92 6.24 6.34
CA THR A 703 -24.03 5.87 4.93
C THR A 703 -23.31 6.86 4.00
N ALA A 704 -23.15 6.51 2.73
CA ALA A 704 -22.58 7.39 1.70
C ALA A 704 -23.34 8.72 1.47
N SER A 705 -24.58 8.85 1.98
CA SER A 705 -25.36 10.09 1.93
C SER A 705 -25.19 10.98 3.17
N ASP A 706 -24.54 10.48 4.22
CA ASP A 706 -24.37 11.19 5.48
C ASP A 706 -23.05 11.97 5.49
N ALA A 707 -23.00 13.09 6.21
CA ALA A 707 -21.86 14.02 6.18
C ALA A 707 -20.53 13.34 6.59
N ALA A 708 -19.41 13.75 6.00
CA ALA A 708 -18.09 13.16 6.27
C ALA A 708 -17.74 13.08 7.77
N PRO A 709 -18.07 14.05 8.64
CA PRO A 709 -17.85 13.95 10.09
C PRO A 709 -18.59 12.77 10.76
N LEU A 710 -19.76 12.38 10.27
CA LEU A 710 -20.48 11.18 10.75
C LEU A 710 -19.79 9.89 10.31
N GLN A 711 -19.30 9.85 9.07
CA GLN A 711 -18.52 8.70 8.54
C GLN A 711 -17.17 8.53 9.26
N TYR A 712 -16.52 9.65 9.62
CA TYR A 712 -15.35 9.69 10.49
C TYR A 712 -15.65 9.17 11.90
N LEU A 713 -16.80 9.55 12.47
CA LEU A 713 -17.15 9.31 13.87
C LEU A 713 -17.66 7.88 14.14
N ALA A 714 -18.42 7.30 13.20
CA ALA A 714 -19.11 6.01 13.39
C ALA A 714 -18.23 4.87 13.99
N PRO A 715 -16.95 4.68 13.61
CA PRO A 715 -16.11 3.64 14.20
C PRO A 715 -15.78 3.89 15.67
N TYR A 716 -15.57 5.14 16.09
CA TYR A 716 -15.32 5.46 17.50
C TYR A 716 -16.58 5.27 18.35
N SER A 717 -17.76 5.60 17.82
CA SER A 717 -19.05 5.37 18.46
C SER A 717 -19.36 3.88 18.61
N GLY A 718 -19.19 3.09 17.56
CA GLY A 718 -19.32 1.63 17.63
C GLY A 718 -18.30 1.01 18.59
N CYS A 719 -17.06 1.52 18.61
CA CYS A 719 -16.04 1.07 19.55
C CYS A 719 -16.46 1.34 21.00
N ALA A 720 -16.95 2.53 21.34
CA ALA A 720 -17.46 2.84 22.68
C ALA A 720 -18.64 1.91 23.10
N MET A 721 -19.54 1.58 22.17
CA MET A 721 -20.61 0.58 22.41
C MET A 721 -20.04 -0.83 22.66
N GLY A 722 -18.95 -1.22 21.99
CA GLY A 722 -18.24 -2.47 22.23
C GLY A 722 -17.45 -2.50 23.54
N GLU A 723 -16.89 -1.36 23.97
CA GLU A 723 -16.17 -1.24 25.24
C GLU A 723 -17.06 -1.42 26.46
N PHE A 724 -18.33 -1.01 26.40
CA PHE A 724 -19.33 -1.31 27.44
C PHE A 724 -19.42 -2.82 27.77
N PHE A 725 -19.35 -3.68 26.75
CA PHE A 725 -19.32 -5.14 26.95
C PHE A 725 -17.96 -5.62 27.46
N ARG A 726 -16.85 -5.11 26.91
CA ARG A 726 -15.48 -5.44 27.38
C ARG A 726 -15.31 -5.16 28.87
N ASP A 727 -15.74 -3.98 29.32
CA ASP A 727 -15.48 -3.48 30.66
C ASP A 727 -16.53 -3.95 31.70
N SER A 728 -17.65 -4.51 31.24
CA SER A 728 -18.59 -5.30 32.06
C SER A 728 -18.25 -6.79 32.15
N GLY A 729 -17.03 -7.18 31.75
CA GLY A 729 -16.54 -8.56 31.86
C GLY A 729 -17.09 -9.53 30.81
N ARG A 730 -17.74 -9.01 29.77
CA ARG A 730 -18.33 -9.78 28.66
C ARG A 730 -17.44 -9.73 27.42
N HIS A 731 -17.81 -10.51 26.40
CA HIS A 731 -17.09 -10.57 25.13
C HIS A 731 -17.89 -9.89 24.02
N ALA A 732 -17.22 -9.05 23.25
CA ALA A 732 -17.78 -8.41 22.06
C ALA A 732 -16.91 -8.60 20.81
N LEU A 733 -17.57 -8.49 19.66
CA LEU A 733 -17.00 -8.51 18.32
C LEU A 733 -17.43 -7.24 17.59
N ILE A 734 -16.49 -6.42 17.13
CA ILE A 734 -16.75 -5.25 16.30
C ILE A 734 -16.21 -5.42 14.89
N ILE A 735 -17.00 -5.04 13.89
CA ILE A 735 -16.65 -5.09 12.48
C ILE A 735 -16.78 -3.69 11.89
N TYR A 736 -15.76 -3.23 11.16
CA TYR A 736 -15.75 -1.90 10.54
C TYR A 736 -15.74 -2.03 9.01
N ASP A 737 -16.86 -1.72 8.33
CA ASP A 737 -17.04 -1.90 6.88
C ASP A 737 -17.29 -0.54 6.18
N ASP A 738 -16.26 0.21 5.75
CA ASP A 738 -14.83 -0.10 5.86
C ASP A 738 -13.98 1.11 6.30
N LEU A 739 -12.78 0.83 6.83
CA LEU A 739 -11.86 1.86 7.31
C LEU A 739 -11.20 2.65 6.16
N SER A 740 -11.22 2.12 4.92
CA SER A 740 -10.83 2.88 3.73
C SER A 740 -11.71 4.13 3.59
N LYS A 741 -13.03 4.00 3.79
CA LYS A 741 -13.97 5.15 3.76
C LYS A 741 -13.84 6.06 4.98
N GLN A 742 -13.50 5.55 6.17
CA GLN A 742 -13.19 6.41 7.33
C GLN A 742 -11.98 7.32 7.04
N ALA A 743 -10.90 6.76 6.48
CA ALA A 743 -9.71 7.53 6.12
C ALA A 743 -10.00 8.58 5.04
N VAL A 744 -10.82 8.26 4.03
CA VAL A 744 -11.24 9.21 2.99
C VAL A 744 -12.09 10.35 3.58
N ALA A 745 -13.01 10.05 4.50
CA ALA A 745 -13.78 11.07 5.21
C ALA A 745 -12.87 11.99 6.06
N TYR A 746 -11.90 11.42 6.79
CA TYR A 746 -10.94 12.22 7.55
C TYR A 746 -10.04 13.09 6.66
N ARG A 747 -9.66 12.59 5.48
CA ARG A 747 -8.92 13.35 4.47
C ARG A 747 -9.74 14.54 3.96
N GLN A 748 -11.01 14.35 3.63
CA GLN A 748 -11.91 15.43 3.22
C GLN A 748 -11.99 16.53 4.29
N MET A 749 -12.28 16.15 5.54
CA MET A 749 -12.34 17.09 6.67
C MET A 749 -11.01 17.85 6.86
N SER A 750 -9.88 17.15 6.80
CA SER A 750 -8.56 17.75 7.03
C SER A 750 -8.15 18.74 5.94
N LEU A 751 -8.43 18.42 4.67
CA LEU A 751 -8.15 19.32 3.54
C LEU A 751 -9.02 20.58 3.57
N LEU A 752 -10.30 20.46 3.96
CA LEU A 752 -11.21 21.59 4.12
C LEU A 752 -10.83 22.46 5.33
N LEU A 753 -10.36 21.86 6.44
CA LEU A 753 -9.69 22.53 7.56
C LEU A 753 -8.30 23.10 7.20
N ARG A 754 -7.84 22.95 5.95
CA ARG A 754 -6.54 23.39 5.43
C ARG A 754 -5.32 22.84 6.20
N ARG A 755 -5.46 21.68 6.83
CA ARG A 755 -4.33 20.96 7.44
C ARG A 755 -3.38 20.47 6.33
N PRO A 756 -2.06 20.60 6.49
CA PRO A 756 -1.10 20.14 5.46
C PRO A 756 -1.25 18.64 5.15
N PRO A 757 -1.41 18.26 3.87
CA PRO A 757 -1.46 16.85 3.47
C PRO A 757 -0.07 16.24 3.28
N GLY A 758 0.01 14.92 3.41
CA GLY A 758 1.16 14.08 3.07
C GLY A 758 0.84 13.11 1.94
N ARG A 759 1.39 11.88 2.02
CA ARG A 759 1.23 10.82 1.00
C ARG A 759 -0.25 10.55 0.69
N GLU A 760 -0.55 10.37 -0.60
CA GLU A 760 -1.92 10.13 -1.12
C GLU A 760 -2.94 11.20 -0.66
N ALA A 761 -2.45 12.42 -0.40
CA ALA A 761 -3.16 13.58 0.13
C ALA A 761 -3.82 13.40 1.51
N TYR A 762 -3.53 12.34 2.25
CA TYR A 762 -4.02 12.15 3.63
C TYR A 762 -3.29 13.08 4.61
N PRO A 763 -3.93 13.49 5.73
CA PRO A 763 -3.23 14.24 6.78
C PRO A 763 -2.16 13.37 7.46
N GLY A 764 -1.11 14.00 8.00
CA GLY A 764 0.03 13.28 8.58
C GLY A 764 -0.30 12.36 9.77
N ASP A 765 -1.44 12.59 10.45
CA ASP A 765 -1.94 11.80 11.56
C ASP A 765 -2.94 10.70 11.16
N VAL A 766 -3.09 10.39 9.86
CA VAL A 766 -3.99 9.31 9.39
C VAL A 766 -3.62 7.93 9.94
N PHE A 767 -2.35 7.72 10.34
CA PHE A 767 -1.95 6.51 11.09
C PHE A 767 -2.55 6.50 12.51
N TYR A 768 -2.55 7.65 13.19
CA TYR A 768 -3.09 7.82 14.55
C TYR A 768 -4.61 7.63 14.59
N LEU A 769 -5.32 8.03 13.53
CA LEU A 769 -6.75 7.76 13.33
C LEU A 769 -7.10 6.28 13.59
N HIS A 770 -6.42 5.36 12.89
CA HIS A 770 -6.69 3.94 12.97
C HIS A 770 -6.00 3.26 14.16
N SER A 771 -4.81 3.70 14.57
CA SER A 771 -4.12 3.05 15.71
C SER A 771 -4.84 3.30 17.03
N ARG A 772 -5.27 4.54 17.30
CA ARG A 772 -6.05 4.88 18.52
C ARG A 772 -7.45 4.24 18.54
N LEU A 773 -7.99 3.88 17.37
CA LEU A 773 -9.23 3.12 17.23
C LEU A 773 -9.01 1.64 17.55
N LEU A 774 -8.09 1.00 16.85
CA LEU A 774 -7.92 -0.45 16.87
C LEU A 774 -7.28 -0.94 18.18
N GLU A 775 -6.39 -0.16 18.81
CA GLU A 775 -5.79 -0.53 20.11
C GLU A 775 -6.78 -0.65 21.28
N ARG A 776 -8.01 -0.14 21.13
CA ARG A 776 -9.10 -0.36 22.11
C ARG A 776 -9.66 -1.79 22.07
N ALA A 777 -9.44 -2.53 20.99
CA ALA A 777 -9.75 -3.95 20.88
C ALA A 777 -8.66 -4.78 21.59
N ALA A 778 -9.00 -5.35 22.75
CA ALA A 778 -8.11 -6.12 23.61
C ALA A 778 -8.89 -7.13 24.48
N LYS A 779 -8.19 -8.12 25.05
CA LYS A 779 -8.65 -8.99 26.15
C LYS A 779 -8.15 -8.44 27.48
N MET A 780 -9.05 -8.22 28.41
CA MET A 780 -8.76 -7.76 29.77
C MET A 780 -8.34 -8.93 30.67
N SER A 781 -7.51 -8.64 31.66
CA SER A 781 -7.19 -9.53 32.77
C SER A 781 -8.39 -9.72 33.70
N GLU A 782 -8.41 -10.82 34.46
CA GLU A 782 -9.52 -11.14 35.38
C GLU A 782 -9.70 -10.07 36.49
N ALA A 783 -8.61 -9.42 36.92
CA ALA A 783 -8.63 -8.28 37.84
C ALA A 783 -9.33 -7.03 37.26
N HIS A 784 -9.53 -6.99 35.94
CA HIS A 784 -10.29 -5.97 35.20
C HIS A 784 -11.52 -6.60 34.51
N GLY A 785 -12.17 -7.56 35.20
CA GLY A 785 -13.41 -8.20 34.76
C GLY A 785 -13.28 -9.29 33.70
N GLY A 786 -12.10 -9.46 33.07
CA GLY A 786 -11.85 -10.56 32.12
C GLY A 786 -12.53 -10.43 30.75
N GLY A 787 -13.27 -9.36 30.45
CA GLY A 787 -13.96 -9.19 29.17
C GLY A 787 -13.02 -8.94 27.98
N SER A 788 -13.57 -8.86 26.76
CA SER A 788 -12.78 -8.64 25.55
C SER A 788 -13.55 -7.95 24.43
N LEU A 789 -12.88 -7.04 23.69
CA LEU A 789 -13.37 -6.52 22.42
C LEU A 789 -12.48 -7.04 21.27
N THR A 790 -13.04 -7.85 20.38
CA THR A 790 -12.37 -8.41 19.19
C THR A 790 -12.70 -7.54 17.98
N ALA A 791 -11.74 -7.21 17.12
CA ALA A 791 -11.96 -6.30 16.00
C ALA A 791 -11.66 -6.93 14.63
N LEU A 792 -12.60 -6.79 13.69
CA LEU A 792 -12.46 -7.16 12.28
C LEU A 792 -12.57 -5.89 11.40
N PRO A 793 -11.50 -5.08 11.29
CA PRO A 793 -11.48 -3.99 10.33
C PRO A 793 -11.50 -4.52 8.89
N VAL A 794 -12.37 -3.95 8.05
CA VAL A 794 -12.36 -4.17 6.61
C VAL A 794 -11.54 -3.08 5.93
N ILE A 795 -10.77 -3.46 4.90
CA ILE A 795 -10.10 -2.54 3.98
C ILE A 795 -10.39 -2.95 2.53
N GLU A 796 -10.73 -1.95 1.70
CA GLU A 796 -10.79 -2.11 0.25
C GLU A 796 -9.46 -1.70 -0.39
N THR A 797 -8.83 -2.65 -1.10
CA THR A 797 -7.70 -2.42 -2.02
C THR A 797 -8.19 -2.01 -3.39
N GLN A 798 -7.32 -1.38 -4.17
CA GLN A 798 -7.54 -1.13 -5.59
C GLN A 798 -6.62 -2.05 -6.42
N ALA A 799 -7.21 -2.83 -7.33
CA ALA A 799 -6.52 -3.72 -8.26
C ALA A 799 -5.54 -4.76 -7.64
N GLY A 800 -5.70 -5.09 -6.37
CA GLY A 800 -4.89 -6.01 -5.58
C GLY A 800 -3.74 -5.37 -4.80
N ASP A 801 -3.56 -4.03 -4.86
CA ASP A 801 -2.43 -3.38 -4.22
C ASP A 801 -2.58 -3.28 -2.68
N VAL A 802 -1.65 -3.91 -1.97
CA VAL A 802 -1.49 -3.86 -0.51
C VAL A 802 -0.42 -2.86 -0.06
N SER A 803 0.34 -2.27 -0.99
CA SER A 803 1.44 -1.32 -0.73
C SER A 803 1.01 0.16 -0.73
N ALA A 804 -0.24 0.43 -1.16
CA ALA A 804 -0.94 1.69 -0.91
C ALA A 804 -0.93 2.05 0.59
N TYR A 805 -1.01 3.35 0.90
CA TYR A 805 -0.70 3.88 2.23
C TYR A 805 -1.64 3.38 3.33
N ILE A 806 -2.96 3.44 3.11
CA ILE A 806 -3.94 3.03 4.13
C ILE A 806 -3.92 1.50 4.38
N PRO A 807 -3.88 0.62 3.36
CA PRO A 807 -3.63 -0.81 3.57
C PRO A 807 -2.36 -1.09 4.39
N THR A 808 -1.21 -0.50 4.01
CA THR A 808 0.07 -0.68 4.72
C THR A 808 -0.03 -0.27 6.19
N ASN A 809 -0.69 0.85 6.48
CA ASN A 809 -0.90 1.35 7.84
C ASN A 809 -1.75 0.38 8.69
N VAL A 810 -2.83 -0.18 8.14
CA VAL A 810 -3.72 -1.07 8.92
C VAL A 810 -3.13 -2.48 9.08
N ILE A 811 -2.34 -2.95 8.12
CA ILE A 811 -1.57 -4.21 8.25
C ILE A 811 -0.59 -4.15 9.44
N SER A 812 0.09 -3.02 9.66
CA SER A 812 1.03 -2.89 10.79
C SER A 812 0.35 -2.70 12.16
N ILE A 813 -0.89 -2.17 12.21
CA ILE A 813 -1.67 -1.97 13.45
C ILE A 813 -2.41 -3.23 13.91
N THR A 814 -2.88 -4.06 12.98
CA THR A 814 -3.62 -5.30 13.30
C THR A 814 -2.69 -6.42 13.78
N ASP A 815 -3.24 -7.51 14.31
CA ASP A 815 -2.52 -8.74 14.70
C ASP A 815 -2.38 -9.73 13.54
N GLY A 816 -3.05 -9.49 12.42
CA GLY A 816 -3.11 -10.40 11.30
C GLY A 816 -4.01 -9.90 10.18
N GLN A 817 -4.00 -10.62 9.07
CA GLN A 817 -4.80 -10.30 7.90
C GLN A 817 -5.32 -11.55 7.16
N ILE A 818 -6.55 -11.45 6.67
CA ILE A 818 -7.22 -12.36 5.75
C ILE A 818 -7.29 -11.65 4.39
N PHE A 819 -6.48 -12.09 3.43
CA PHE A 819 -6.41 -11.49 2.09
C PHE A 819 -7.36 -12.21 1.12
N LEU A 820 -8.37 -11.50 0.63
CA LEU A 820 -9.36 -11.99 -0.33
C LEU A 820 -8.99 -11.60 -1.76
N GLU A 821 -8.72 -12.61 -2.58
CA GLU A 821 -8.13 -12.46 -3.92
C GLU A 821 -9.16 -12.69 -5.04
N THR A 822 -9.27 -11.74 -5.95
CA THR A 822 -10.25 -11.77 -7.05
C THR A 822 -10.01 -12.91 -8.05
N GLU A 823 -8.77 -13.37 -8.25
CA GLU A 823 -8.49 -14.51 -9.12
C GLU A 823 -9.03 -15.83 -8.54
N LEU A 824 -8.86 -16.05 -7.23
CA LEU A 824 -9.38 -17.22 -6.53
C LEU A 824 -10.91 -17.27 -6.60
N PHE A 825 -11.57 -16.11 -6.44
CA PHE A 825 -13.03 -16.01 -6.55
C PHE A 825 -13.57 -16.40 -7.94
N TYR A 826 -12.86 -16.05 -9.01
CA TYR A 826 -13.20 -16.44 -10.38
C TYR A 826 -12.82 -17.90 -10.70
N LYS A 827 -11.77 -18.43 -10.08
CA LYS A 827 -11.45 -19.88 -10.08
C LYS A 827 -12.44 -20.73 -9.26
N GLY A 828 -13.48 -20.13 -8.68
CA GLY A 828 -14.51 -20.84 -7.90
C GLY A 828 -14.08 -21.23 -6.48
N ILE A 829 -12.93 -20.74 -6.00
CA ILE A 829 -12.47 -20.93 -4.62
C ILE A 829 -13.13 -19.86 -3.76
N ARG A 830 -14.03 -20.30 -2.87
CA ARG A 830 -14.95 -19.45 -2.10
C ARG A 830 -15.10 -20.04 -0.69
N PRO A 831 -14.74 -19.34 0.40
CA PRO A 831 -14.18 -17.99 0.45
C PRO A 831 -12.82 -17.87 -0.26
N ALA A 832 -12.58 -16.72 -0.88
CA ALA A 832 -11.46 -16.50 -1.82
C ALA A 832 -10.13 -16.16 -1.12
N ILE A 833 -9.77 -16.89 -0.06
CA ILE A 833 -8.64 -16.58 0.82
C ILE A 833 -7.31 -17.01 0.18
N ASN A 834 -6.35 -16.08 0.09
CA ASN A 834 -4.97 -16.40 -0.29
C ASN A 834 -4.19 -16.90 0.95
N VAL A 835 -3.93 -18.21 0.99
CA VAL A 835 -3.30 -18.90 2.14
C VAL A 835 -1.88 -18.40 2.46
N GLY A 836 -1.14 -17.91 1.45
CA GLY A 836 0.23 -17.41 1.63
C GLY A 836 0.29 -15.97 2.14
N LEU A 837 -0.60 -15.09 1.64
CA LEU A 837 -0.68 -13.70 2.07
C LEU A 837 -1.46 -13.50 3.39
N SER A 838 -2.27 -14.49 3.79
CA SER A 838 -3.10 -14.41 5.00
C SER A 838 -2.39 -14.99 6.22
N VAL A 839 -2.25 -14.21 7.30
CA VAL A 839 -1.45 -14.55 8.49
C VAL A 839 -2.13 -14.00 9.75
N SER A 840 -2.33 -14.83 10.78
CA SER A 840 -2.57 -14.38 12.16
C SER A 840 -1.28 -14.55 12.98
N ARG A 841 -0.86 -13.52 13.72
CA ARG A 841 0.32 -13.55 14.59
C ARG A 841 0.04 -14.23 15.94
N VAL A 842 -1.23 -14.28 16.37
CA VAL A 842 -1.66 -15.09 17.53
C VAL A 842 -1.66 -16.57 17.17
N GLY A 843 -2.08 -16.89 15.94
CA GLY A 843 -1.95 -18.22 15.34
C GLY A 843 -2.55 -19.32 16.20
N SER A 844 -1.81 -20.42 16.38
CA SER A 844 -2.31 -21.61 17.09
C SER A 844 -2.56 -21.44 18.60
N ALA A 845 -2.37 -20.25 19.17
CA ALA A 845 -2.85 -19.91 20.52
C ALA A 845 -4.35 -19.54 20.53
N ALA A 846 -4.91 -19.17 19.37
CA ALA A 846 -6.33 -18.87 19.17
C ALA A 846 -7.16 -20.08 18.68
N GLN A 847 -6.65 -21.32 18.82
CA GLN A 847 -7.31 -22.54 18.34
C GLN A 847 -7.72 -23.49 19.47
N THR A 848 -8.84 -24.20 19.27
CA THR A 848 -9.18 -25.43 20.00
C THR A 848 -8.08 -26.48 19.80
N LYS A 849 -7.80 -27.34 20.80
CA LYS A 849 -6.69 -28.30 20.68
C LYS A 849 -6.97 -29.30 19.55
N ALA A 850 -8.23 -29.71 19.40
CA ALA A 850 -8.70 -30.53 18.28
C ALA A 850 -8.42 -29.90 16.90
N MET A 851 -8.75 -28.62 16.69
CA MET A 851 -8.43 -27.93 15.42
C MET A 851 -6.91 -27.83 15.21
N LYS A 852 -6.15 -27.51 16.26
CA LYS A 852 -4.69 -27.45 16.21
C LYS A 852 -4.05 -28.81 15.84
N GLN A 853 -4.64 -29.92 16.27
CA GLN A 853 -4.18 -31.28 15.93
C GLN A 853 -4.39 -31.62 14.44
N VAL A 854 -5.44 -31.11 13.79
CA VAL A 854 -5.72 -31.39 12.36
C VAL A 854 -5.16 -30.34 11.41
N ALA A 855 -5.25 -29.05 11.74
CA ALA A 855 -4.83 -27.96 10.86
C ALA A 855 -3.30 -27.70 10.84
N GLY A 856 -2.55 -28.33 11.76
CA GLY A 856 -1.14 -28.00 12.03
C GLY A 856 -0.20 -28.13 10.82
N SER A 857 -0.38 -29.15 9.97
CA SER A 857 0.38 -29.29 8.71
C SER A 857 -0.30 -28.63 7.51
N MET A 858 -1.64 -28.50 7.55
CA MET A 858 -2.49 -28.11 6.42
C MET A 858 -2.06 -26.79 5.76
N LYS A 859 -1.63 -25.80 6.55
CA LYS A 859 -1.16 -24.51 6.00
C LYS A 859 0.18 -24.62 5.26
N LEU A 860 1.08 -25.50 5.71
CA LEU A 860 2.36 -25.76 5.04
C LEU A 860 2.13 -26.55 3.75
N GLU A 861 1.30 -27.60 3.79
CA GLU A 861 0.91 -28.40 2.62
C GLU A 861 0.25 -27.51 1.53
N LEU A 862 -0.64 -26.59 1.92
CA LEU A 862 -1.28 -25.66 0.98
C LEU A 862 -0.36 -24.54 0.45
N ALA A 863 0.69 -24.17 1.19
CA ALA A 863 1.71 -23.23 0.71
C ALA A 863 2.62 -23.91 -0.33
N GLN A 864 3.18 -25.07 0.01
CA GLN A 864 4.00 -25.89 -0.90
C GLN A 864 3.21 -26.27 -2.16
N TYR A 865 1.93 -26.63 -2.03
CA TYR A 865 1.05 -26.86 -3.16
C TYR A 865 0.97 -25.66 -4.12
N ARG A 866 0.84 -24.43 -3.61
CA ARG A 866 0.78 -23.22 -4.46
C ARG A 866 2.06 -22.95 -5.22
N GLU A 867 3.21 -23.15 -4.58
CA GLU A 867 4.52 -23.00 -5.22
C GLU A 867 4.67 -24.03 -6.36
N VAL A 868 4.42 -25.30 -6.07
CA VAL A 868 4.54 -26.40 -7.05
C VAL A 868 3.49 -26.30 -8.17
N ALA A 869 2.26 -25.87 -7.89
CA ALA A 869 1.19 -25.73 -8.88
C ALA A 869 1.46 -24.62 -9.93
N ALA A 870 2.41 -23.71 -9.68
CA ALA A 870 2.89 -22.77 -10.68
C ALA A 870 3.84 -23.44 -11.69
N PHE A 871 4.76 -24.28 -11.21
CA PHE A 871 5.71 -25.02 -12.05
C PHE A 871 5.06 -26.18 -12.81
N ALA A 872 4.09 -26.87 -12.19
CA ALA A 872 3.38 -28.01 -12.76
C ALA A 872 2.56 -27.70 -14.03
N GLN A 873 2.36 -26.41 -14.36
CA GLN A 873 1.73 -26.01 -15.63
C GLN A 873 2.67 -26.11 -16.85
N PHE A 874 3.97 -26.34 -16.63
CA PHE A 874 5.00 -26.32 -17.67
C PHE A 874 5.85 -27.60 -17.76
N GLY A 875 5.72 -28.54 -16.81
CA GLY A 875 6.45 -29.81 -16.79
C GLY A 875 5.59 -31.01 -17.18
N SER A 876 6.09 -31.86 -18.08
CA SER A 876 5.43 -33.14 -18.45
C SER A 876 5.69 -34.25 -17.44
N ASP A 877 6.91 -34.32 -16.91
CA ASP A 877 7.35 -35.30 -15.93
C ASP A 877 7.53 -34.63 -14.58
N LEU A 878 6.80 -35.12 -13.59
CA LEU A 878 6.85 -34.71 -12.19
C LEU A 878 7.14 -35.96 -11.34
N ASP A 879 8.01 -35.85 -10.34
CA ASP A 879 8.30 -36.97 -9.45
C ASP A 879 7.09 -37.35 -8.57
N ALA A 880 7.12 -38.55 -8.00
CA ALA A 880 6.00 -39.10 -7.24
C ALA A 880 5.61 -38.28 -5.99
N ALA A 881 6.56 -37.61 -5.33
CA ALA A 881 6.27 -36.77 -4.16
C ALA A 881 5.60 -35.45 -4.60
N THR A 882 6.11 -34.84 -5.67
CA THR A 882 5.50 -33.68 -6.33
C THR A 882 4.08 -33.99 -6.82
N GLN A 883 3.86 -35.15 -7.44
CA GLN A 883 2.52 -35.61 -7.84
C GLN A 883 1.59 -35.83 -6.63
N GLN A 884 2.10 -36.38 -5.52
CA GLN A 884 1.30 -36.58 -4.31
C GLN A 884 0.90 -35.25 -3.66
N LEU A 885 1.83 -34.29 -3.57
CA LEU A 885 1.59 -32.95 -3.06
C LEU A 885 0.51 -32.21 -3.88
N LEU A 886 0.60 -32.27 -5.22
CA LEU A 886 -0.42 -31.70 -6.11
C LEU A 886 -1.79 -32.38 -5.90
N ASN A 887 -1.82 -33.71 -5.85
CA ASN A 887 -3.05 -34.47 -5.64
C ASN A 887 -3.75 -34.12 -4.32
N ARG A 888 -3.00 -34.00 -3.22
CA ARG A 888 -3.58 -33.63 -1.93
C ARG A 888 -3.95 -32.16 -1.87
N GLY A 889 -3.08 -31.26 -2.35
CA GLY A 889 -3.30 -29.82 -2.33
C GLY A 889 -4.55 -29.37 -3.09
N VAL A 890 -4.85 -30.00 -4.23
CA VAL A 890 -6.12 -29.81 -4.95
C VAL A 890 -7.31 -30.19 -4.05
N ARG A 891 -7.28 -31.39 -3.43
CA ARG A 891 -8.38 -31.91 -2.60
C ARG A 891 -8.59 -31.09 -1.32
N LEU A 892 -7.52 -30.63 -0.67
CA LEU A 892 -7.59 -29.69 0.45
C LEU A 892 -8.17 -28.32 0.00
N THR A 893 -7.86 -27.86 -1.22
CA THR A 893 -8.42 -26.62 -1.78
C THR A 893 -9.91 -26.73 -2.06
N GLU A 894 -10.39 -27.89 -2.54
CA GLU A 894 -11.83 -28.18 -2.69
C GLU A 894 -12.53 -28.28 -1.34
N LEU A 895 -11.94 -28.99 -0.37
CA LEU A 895 -12.45 -29.18 1.00
C LEU A 895 -12.60 -27.86 1.78
N LEU A 896 -11.84 -26.83 1.43
CA LEU A 896 -11.95 -25.49 2.03
C LEU A 896 -13.06 -24.62 1.43
N LYS A 897 -13.71 -25.04 0.34
CA LYS A 897 -14.85 -24.30 -0.23
C LYS A 897 -16.07 -24.36 0.69
N GLN A 898 -16.81 -23.27 0.81
CA GLN A 898 -17.96 -23.16 1.71
C GLN A 898 -19.01 -22.18 1.15
N GLY A 899 -20.29 -22.44 1.41
CA GLY A 899 -21.38 -21.54 1.03
C GLY A 899 -21.48 -20.30 1.94
N GLN A 900 -22.00 -19.18 1.41
CA GLN A 900 -22.36 -18.03 2.24
C GLN A 900 -23.50 -18.39 3.18
N TYR A 901 -23.51 -17.81 4.38
CA TYR A 901 -24.57 -17.95 5.39
C TYR A 901 -24.77 -19.41 5.85
N VAL A 902 -23.76 -20.28 5.63
CA VAL A 902 -23.70 -21.65 6.13
C VAL A 902 -22.44 -21.82 7.01
N PRO A 903 -22.40 -21.17 8.20
CA PRO A 903 -21.33 -21.41 9.16
C PRO A 903 -21.40 -22.84 9.73
N MET A 904 -20.24 -23.44 9.98
CA MET A 904 -20.07 -24.83 10.40
C MET A 904 -19.58 -24.93 11.84
N ALA A 905 -20.09 -25.90 12.61
CA ALA A 905 -19.66 -26.09 14.00
C ALA A 905 -18.18 -26.51 14.07
N ILE A 906 -17.47 -26.24 15.18
CA ILE A 906 -16.02 -26.46 15.23
C ILE A 906 -15.68 -27.96 15.26
N GLU A 907 -16.49 -28.74 15.97
CA GLU A 907 -16.54 -30.18 16.00
C GLU A 907 -16.79 -30.81 14.62
N GLU A 908 -17.63 -30.17 13.80
CA GLU A 908 -17.91 -30.57 12.41
C GLU A 908 -16.74 -30.23 11.49
N GLN A 909 -16.19 -29.02 11.59
CA GLN A 909 -15.00 -28.60 10.84
C GLN A 909 -13.80 -29.50 11.12
N VAL A 910 -13.58 -29.90 12.38
CA VAL A 910 -12.53 -30.84 12.78
C VAL A 910 -12.72 -32.18 12.08
N ALA A 911 -13.94 -32.74 12.07
CA ALA A 911 -14.22 -34.02 11.39
C ALA A 911 -14.03 -33.93 9.87
N VAL A 912 -14.44 -32.82 9.24
CA VAL A 912 -14.26 -32.58 7.79
C VAL A 912 -12.78 -32.44 7.43
N ILE A 913 -12.02 -31.60 8.15
CA ILE A 913 -10.59 -31.37 7.88
C ILE A 913 -9.77 -32.63 8.15
N TYR A 914 -10.12 -33.42 9.17
CA TYR A 914 -9.50 -34.71 9.48
C TYR A 914 -9.46 -35.64 8.25
N CYS A 915 -10.56 -35.75 7.50
CA CYS A 915 -10.62 -36.55 6.27
C CYS A 915 -9.56 -36.14 5.24
N GLY A 916 -9.35 -34.83 5.06
CA GLY A 916 -8.35 -34.28 4.15
C GLY A 916 -6.91 -34.53 4.62
N VAL A 917 -6.57 -34.07 5.83
CA VAL A 917 -5.17 -34.06 6.32
C VAL A 917 -4.64 -35.45 6.65
N ARG A 918 -5.51 -36.42 6.98
CA ARG A 918 -5.12 -37.84 7.12
C ARG A 918 -4.99 -38.58 5.78
N GLY A 919 -5.24 -37.90 4.65
CA GLY A 919 -5.15 -38.49 3.31
C GLY A 919 -6.29 -39.44 2.94
N HIS A 920 -7.38 -39.49 3.71
CA HIS A 920 -8.53 -40.35 3.40
C HIS A 920 -9.19 -39.97 2.08
N LEU A 921 -9.16 -38.68 1.71
CA LEU A 921 -9.69 -38.17 0.44
C LEU A 921 -8.78 -38.39 -0.77
N ASP A 922 -7.51 -38.80 -0.59
CA ASP A 922 -6.48 -38.82 -1.65
C ASP A 922 -6.88 -39.67 -2.88
N LYS A 923 -7.81 -40.63 -2.72
CA LYS A 923 -8.33 -41.50 -3.80
C LYS A 923 -9.61 -41.00 -4.49
N LEU A 924 -10.35 -40.06 -3.91
CA LEU A 924 -11.58 -39.52 -4.50
C LEU A 924 -11.27 -38.53 -5.62
N ASP A 925 -12.15 -38.39 -6.59
CA ASP A 925 -12.03 -37.35 -7.62
C ASP A 925 -12.25 -35.95 -7.00
N PRO A 926 -11.43 -34.93 -7.34
CA PRO A 926 -11.59 -33.56 -6.84
C PRO A 926 -13.00 -32.98 -6.98
N SER A 927 -13.72 -33.26 -8.07
CA SER A 927 -15.08 -32.75 -8.30
C SER A 927 -16.10 -33.29 -7.30
N LYS A 928 -15.84 -34.47 -6.71
CA LYS A 928 -16.73 -35.13 -5.75
C LYS A 928 -16.47 -34.73 -4.29
N ILE A 929 -15.38 -34.02 -3.99
CA ILE A 929 -15.03 -33.62 -2.60
C ILE A 929 -16.13 -32.78 -1.93
N THR A 930 -16.75 -31.84 -2.66
CA THR A 930 -17.85 -31.02 -2.10
C THR A 930 -19.13 -31.83 -1.85
N ALA A 931 -19.39 -32.88 -2.66
CA ALA A 931 -20.52 -33.79 -2.43
C ALA A 931 -20.25 -34.72 -1.24
N PHE A 932 -19.05 -35.33 -1.21
CA PHE A 932 -18.56 -36.13 -0.10
C PHE A 932 -18.70 -35.40 1.23
N GLU A 933 -18.24 -34.14 1.33
CA GLU A 933 -18.34 -33.35 2.56
C GLU A 933 -19.78 -33.22 3.05
N LYS A 934 -20.70 -32.86 2.16
CA LYS A 934 -22.11 -32.66 2.48
C LYS A 934 -22.76 -33.95 3.01
N ASP A 935 -22.50 -35.06 2.34
CA ASP A 935 -23.14 -36.34 2.66
C ASP A 935 -22.48 -37.01 3.89
N PHE A 936 -21.16 -36.85 4.06
CA PHE A 936 -20.43 -37.21 5.28
C PHE A 936 -20.90 -36.41 6.49
N LEU A 937 -21.12 -35.10 6.34
CA LEU A 937 -21.70 -34.25 7.39
C LEU A 937 -23.13 -34.67 7.75
N ALA A 938 -23.95 -35.07 6.78
CA ALA A 938 -25.29 -35.61 7.05
C ALA A 938 -25.22 -36.94 7.81
N HIS A 939 -24.28 -37.82 7.44
CA HIS A 939 -24.08 -39.11 8.09
C HIS A 939 -23.56 -38.95 9.54
N ILE A 940 -22.49 -38.19 9.75
CA ILE A 940 -21.90 -38.03 11.09
C ILE A 940 -22.84 -37.31 12.07
N LYS A 941 -23.63 -36.32 11.60
CA LYS A 941 -24.65 -35.64 12.44
C LYS A 941 -25.84 -36.53 12.81
N SER A 942 -26.22 -37.48 11.95
CA SER A 942 -27.38 -38.37 12.19
C SER A 942 -27.00 -39.64 12.94
N SER A 943 -25.84 -40.25 12.64
CA SER A 943 -25.42 -41.55 13.16
C SER A 943 -24.40 -41.48 14.31
N HIS A 944 -23.67 -40.37 14.44
CA HIS A 944 -22.49 -40.25 15.33
C HIS A 944 -22.42 -38.88 16.04
N SER A 945 -23.58 -38.35 16.43
CA SER A 945 -23.69 -37.07 17.17
C SER A 945 -23.08 -37.12 18.56
N ASP A 946 -22.97 -38.31 19.17
CA ASP A 946 -22.23 -38.58 20.40
C ASP A 946 -20.72 -38.25 20.26
N LEU A 947 -20.14 -38.57 19.11
CA LEU A 947 -18.73 -38.32 18.81
C LEU A 947 -18.47 -36.82 18.60
N LEU A 948 -19.37 -36.12 17.92
CA LEU A 948 -19.32 -34.65 17.79
C LEU A 948 -19.43 -33.96 19.15
N ALA A 949 -20.37 -34.39 20.00
CA ALA A 949 -20.52 -33.88 21.35
C ALA A 949 -19.28 -34.17 22.23
N THR A 950 -18.64 -35.33 22.04
CA THR A 950 -17.37 -35.69 22.70
C THR A 950 -16.24 -34.76 22.27
N ILE A 951 -16.07 -34.51 20.97
CA ILE A 951 -15.06 -33.58 20.43
C ILE A 951 -15.29 -32.15 20.97
N ALA A 952 -16.54 -31.68 20.98
CA ALA A 952 -16.91 -30.36 21.50
C ALA A 952 -16.64 -30.21 23.01
N LYS A 953 -16.86 -31.28 23.80
CA LYS A 953 -16.65 -31.31 25.25
C LYS A 953 -15.19 -31.47 25.65
N GLU A 954 -14.45 -32.40 25.03
CA GLU A 954 -13.05 -32.66 25.35
C GLU A 954 -12.08 -31.62 24.74
N ASN A 955 -12.48 -30.95 23.65
CA ASN A 955 -11.69 -29.92 22.96
C ASN A 955 -10.35 -30.46 22.40
N LYS A 956 -10.20 -31.79 22.31
CA LYS A 956 -9.04 -32.52 21.76
C LYS A 956 -9.55 -33.72 20.94
N ILE A 957 -8.70 -34.25 20.08
CA ILE A 957 -8.81 -35.62 19.58
C ILE A 957 -7.98 -36.50 20.53
N SER A 958 -8.64 -37.39 21.26
CA SER A 958 -8.02 -38.50 22.02
C SER A 958 -7.84 -39.73 21.11
N GLU A 959 -7.06 -40.72 21.54
CA GLU A 959 -6.78 -41.92 20.74
C GLU A 959 -8.06 -42.73 20.44
N ASP A 960 -8.99 -42.82 21.39
CA ASP A 960 -10.32 -43.42 21.18
C ASP A 960 -11.14 -42.67 20.12
N VAL A 961 -11.04 -41.33 20.09
CA VAL A 961 -11.75 -40.47 19.13
C VAL A 961 -11.09 -40.55 17.75
N ASP A 962 -9.75 -40.61 17.67
CA ASP A 962 -9.01 -40.84 16.42
C ASP A 962 -9.37 -42.21 15.80
N ALA A 963 -9.38 -43.27 16.61
CA ALA A 963 -9.76 -44.61 16.19
C ALA A 963 -11.22 -44.69 15.71
N LYS A 964 -12.16 -44.06 16.43
CA LYS A 964 -13.58 -43.96 16.02
C LYS A 964 -13.74 -43.16 14.73
N LEU A 965 -13.18 -41.94 14.65
CA LEU A 965 -13.22 -41.10 13.45
C LEU A 965 -12.64 -41.85 12.23
N LYS A 966 -11.46 -42.45 12.39
CA LYS A 966 -10.79 -43.22 11.34
C LYS A 966 -11.70 -44.33 10.80
N LYS A 967 -12.34 -45.11 11.68
CA LYS A 967 -13.27 -46.17 11.26
C LYS A 967 -14.49 -45.59 10.53
N ILE A 968 -15.17 -44.60 11.09
CA ILE A 968 -16.35 -43.98 10.47
C ILE A 968 -16.01 -43.42 9.08
N VAL A 969 -14.84 -42.79 8.93
CA VAL A 969 -14.37 -42.27 7.65
C VAL A 969 -14.05 -43.38 6.65
N THR A 970 -13.40 -44.48 7.05
CA THR A 970 -13.15 -45.61 6.13
C THR A 970 -14.42 -46.34 5.72
N ASP A 971 -15.33 -46.57 6.66
CA ASP A 971 -16.58 -47.28 6.43
C ASP A 971 -17.50 -46.44 5.52
N PHE A 972 -17.59 -45.13 5.76
CA PHE A 972 -18.35 -44.21 4.91
C PHE A 972 -17.74 -44.10 3.49
N ILE A 973 -16.42 -43.95 3.35
CA ILE A 973 -15.74 -43.94 2.03
C ILE A 973 -15.97 -45.24 1.26
N GLY A 974 -16.04 -46.39 1.94
CA GLY A 974 -16.40 -47.67 1.31
C GLY A 974 -17.83 -47.75 0.79
N SER A 975 -18.74 -46.94 1.34
CA SER A 975 -20.16 -46.84 0.92
C SER A 975 -20.45 -45.72 -0.08
N PHE A 976 -19.60 -44.69 -0.11
CA PHE A 976 -19.77 -43.52 -0.97
C PHE A 976 -19.46 -43.89 -2.44
N SER A 977 -20.42 -43.67 -3.35
CA SER A 977 -20.25 -44.04 -4.76
C SER A 977 -19.19 -43.17 -5.47
N SER A 978 -17.99 -43.76 -5.58
CA SER A 978 -16.74 -43.23 -6.13
C SER A 978 -16.89 -42.52 -7.46
#